data_AF-A0A820QWS5-F1
#
_entry.id   AF-A0A820QWS5-F1
#
_cell.length_a   1.000
_cell.length_b   1.000
_cell.length_c   1.000
_cell.angle_alpha   90.00
_cell.angle_beta   90.00
_cell.angle_gamma   90.00
#
_symmetry.space_group_name_H-M   'P 1'
#
loop_
_entity.id
_entity.type
_entity.pdbx_description
1 polymer ?
#
loop_
_entity_poly.entity_id
_entity_poly.type
_entity_poly.pdbx_seq_one_letter_code
_entity_poly.pdbx_strand_id
1 'polypeptide(L)'
;ILVDYHNSLLDLVEKELNSSKNRDIIPLKVLFNELMLKEISVIQIVSDNTGIITLADNDCSWIEQLCQASLTNEEEYFPTSDTQFNFDFLYVQSYIIRTYLLFCRINYRHMAQKYQYHIRQTQITTTTIDAEIFDLSENYSISLNTQQLETEWNHLKDMLLDKLYHGNNLLRQISRILRHHPEDVSFKNLYDFIESTDRDTSFRDQLEMYEIKNFQLCYIQHIRKLYENSINGFEYLFIDVSDLLRTPIDDELKHELKQIFHTKLIQIDYSNEIDQLDLTIQSITQLLNALKSIQDTISQQSTHSLTVICKHLKIINKILSLIPEGIKCENYVAFCIILIQLRSTLQEQTINIEEKKTKLWNENFDLQSHQEGHSKEGNRFHNYLKPDNNQTMNSDDQSDWNVFDGNYGYSDGYMNNYDDLLGDDNVLLTPQQENATIPIQQIYQKSLVEQKIEYVSIFELSLKFVPLASAVMIQQLLNKQQQEQVESTNSTKAIKLLFIHPDGKSTTHLTRSENLYEQLKRIVKEKKYNFDTLAIVNKNEIFVDLMTNSSSLPKQIPSEYRIVEKALLVRIQFQFQTKLFEYWATLSANISTLIDRFIDDGDLKSTSADVCLCFTDELGKCIDNGTIADIYRTNNDNSSNTTIYITVTEEISSTTNVCEVTLRSKQVMDQTGLSIFDGISRDDTMKVIFSYGTNSQIICALKSIPVYQLLNNNSMLEQLNVNISFHDCDLAVGENNDRILSQDDIQQPVVNYLSTDNQLVHFRISILIQIFRYDEKQKKQKQQQISISDRNMTVEQLLQLTKTTSDVVEYLASNNTQVIIESYKQLLNLNETEFILVQEYQTCLVSIKKPKQLQLIEIDEGNELNSRFTIFATIADVYRHGKIDVERQHLLYSDDFVPTMNAQLISFRLTSPIQFTLMDGNLPITITILNVEEGFSIKFHCLMSITVKRLYQIAYQLFSINDNFHQLIYSDCSLDDDEMSLEDLDPTSTDIQLQLICKTVLKSSITYRNQTIILPCDGETLASHVIEEAFRRFCIPQEHMNIYELLAKDSDTTQIDSTMLIEDILQLFPSDTVIIPFELIKKDE
;
A
#
# COMPACT_ATOMS: atom_id res chain seq x y z
N ILE A 1 0.55 -36.27 4.63
CA ILE A 1 -0.86 -36.01 4.99
C ILE A 1 -1.81 -37.03 4.34
N LEU A 2 -2.23 -36.89 3.08
CA LEU A 2 -3.24 -37.79 2.47
C LEU A 2 -2.84 -39.27 2.46
N VAL A 3 -1.58 -39.58 2.18
CA VAL A 3 -1.01 -40.95 2.23
C VAL A 3 -1.04 -41.54 3.65
N ASP A 4 -0.79 -40.70 4.65
CA ASP A 4 -0.74 -41.13 6.06
C ASP A 4 -2.16 -41.32 6.62
N TYR A 5 -3.12 -40.49 6.19
CA TYR A 5 -4.55 -40.67 6.45
C TYR A 5 -5.06 -41.98 5.85
N HIS A 6 -4.69 -42.27 4.59
CA HIS A 6 -4.99 -43.54 3.91
C HIS A 6 -4.41 -44.75 4.64
N ASN A 7 -3.10 -44.76 4.93
CA ASN A 7 -2.46 -45.83 5.68
C ASN A 7 -3.09 -45.99 7.09
N SER A 8 -3.39 -44.89 7.79
CA SER A 8 -4.03 -44.93 9.12
C SER A 8 -5.45 -45.49 9.09
N LEU A 9 -6.21 -45.23 8.02
CA LEU A 9 -7.55 -45.76 7.83
C LEU A 9 -7.51 -47.26 7.52
N LEU A 10 -6.53 -47.72 6.73
CA LEU A 10 -6.27 -49.16 6.53
C LEU A 10 -5.90 -49.86 7.84
N ASP A 11 -5.02 -49.27 8.64
CA ASP A 11 -4.63 -49.79 9.96
C ASP A 11 -5.82 -49.85 10.95
N LEU A 12 -6.74 -48.87 10.90
CA LEU A 12 -7.97 -48.87 11.69
C LEU A 12 -8.92 -50.01 11.26
N VAL A 13 -9.06 -50.24 9.95
CA VAL A 13 -9.87 -51.34 9.40
C VAL A 13 -9.24 -52.70 9.73
N GLU A 14 -7.92 -52.85 9.63
CA GLU A 14 -7.21 -54.06 10.04
C GLU A 14 -7.45 -54.34 11.53
N LYS A 15 -7.40 -53.29 12.37
CA LYS A 15 -7.63 -53.38 13.82
C LYS A 15 -9.06 -53.85 14.15
N GLU A 16 -10.08 -53.42 13.43
CA GLU A 16 -11.47 -53.90 13.64
C GLU A 16 -11.72 -55.31 13.05
N LEU A 17 -11.11 -55.64 11.91
CA LEU A 17 -11.08 -57.02 11.40
C LEU A 17 -10.29 -57.95 12.34
N ASN A 18 -9.39 -57.41 13.16
CA ASN A 18 -8.69 -58.11 14.24
C ASN A 18 -9.45 -58.14 15.58
N SER A 19 -10.26 -57.13 15.90
CA SER A 19 -11.10 -57.09 17.10
C SER A 19 -12.26 -58.11 17.00
N SER A 20 -12.82 -58.25 15.80
CA SER A 20 -14.06 -59.00 15.58
C SER A 20 -13.87 -60.51 15.71
N LYS A 21 -14.68 -61.11 16.58
CA LYS A 21 -14.72 -62.56 16.83
C LYS A 21 -15.74 -63.30 15.95
N ASN A 22 -16.42 -62.61 15.03
CA ASN A 22 -17.45 -63.25 14.22
C ASN A 22 -16.84 -64.12 13.10
N ARG A 23 -17.27 -65.37 13.00
CA ARG A 23 -16.70 -66.33 12.04
C ARG A 23 -17.02 -65.99 10.58
N ASP A 24 -18.14 -65.32 10.35
CA ASP A 24 -18.59 -64.96 9.00
C ASP A 24 -17.72 -63.84 8.36
N ILE A 25 -16.88 -63.17 9.17
CA ILE A 25 -15.94 -62.12 8.72
C ILE A 25 -14.58 -62.73 8.30
N ILE A 26 -14.33 -64.02 8.53
CA ILE A 26 -13.06 -64.68 8.16
C ILE A 26 -12.72 -64.53 6.65
N PRO A 27 -13.65 -64.68 5.68
CA PRO A 27 -13.34 -64.47 4.27
C PRO A 27 -12.97 -63.02 3.95
N LEU A 28 -13.68 -62.06 4.54
CA LEU A 28 -13.39 -60.63 4.37
C LEU A 28 -12.01 -60.26 4.94
N LYS A 29 -11.65 -60.87 6.07
CA LYS A 29 -10.34 -60.72 6.71
C LYS A 29 -9.19 -61.33 5.90
N VAL A 30 -9.40 -62.49 5.28
CA VAL A 30 -8.42 -63.08 4.35
C VAL A 30 -8.23 -62.17 3.15
N LEU A 31 -9.31 -61.72 2.52
CA LEU A 31 -9.28 -60.81 1.37
C LEU A 31 -8.57 -59.48 1.71
N PHE A 32 -8.86 -58.87 2.85
CA PHE A 32 -8.22 -57.63 3.30
C PHE A 32 -6.72 -57.83 3.54
N ASN A 33 -6.32 -58.95 4.16
CA ASN A 33 -4.91 -59.28 4.37
C ASN A 33 -4.18 -59.55 3.04
N GLU A 34 -4.82 -60.19 2.06
CA GLU A 34 -4.25 -60.43 0.73
C GLU A 34 -4.03 -59.12 -0.06
N LEU A 35 -4.92 -58.14 0.09
CA LEU A 35 -4.75 -56.80 -0.47
C LEU A 35 -3.62 -56.03 0.23
N MET A 36 -3.61 -56.02 1.56
CA MET A 36 -2.61 -55.32 2.39
C MET A 36 -1.18 -55.87 2.24
N LEU A 37 -1.00 -57.08 1.70
CA LEU A 37 0.31 -57.66 1.38
C LEU A 37 1.00 -57.02 0.16
N LYS A 38 0.29 -56.21 -0.65
CA LYS A 38 0.90 -55.40 -1.72
C LYS A 38 1.30 -54.02 -1.16
N GLU A 39 2.60 -53.80 -1.00
CA GLU A 39 3.16 -52.45 -0.81
C GLU A 39 3.43 -51.78 -2.16
N ILE A 40 3.14 -50.48 -2.28
CA ILE A 40 3.47 -49.67 -3.46
C ILE A 40 4.40 -48.52 -3.06
N SER A 41 5.46 -48.33 -3.85
CA SER A 41 6.45 -47.26 -3.64
C SER A 41 5.96 -45.93 -4.20
N VAL A 42 6.02 -44.85 -3.41
CA VAL A 42 5.72 -43.49 -3.90
C VAL A 42 6.62 -43.12 -5.09
N ILE A 43 7.87 -43.61 -5.14
CA ILE A 43 8.77 -43.36 -6.27
C ILE A 43 8.19 -43.94 -7.56
N GLN A 44 7.51 -45.08 -7.52
CA GLN A 44 6.93 -45.74 -8.70
C GLN A 44 5.66 -45.05 -9.21
N ILE A 45 5.00 -44.25 -8.35
CA ILE A 45 3.87 -43.38 -8.72
C ILE A 45 4.39 -42.06 -9.33
N VAL A 46 5.55 -41.58 -8.87
CA VAL A 46 6.12 -40.27 -9.24
C VAL A 46 7.12 -40.35 -10.41
N SER A 47 7.83 -41.48 -10.60
CA SER A 47 8.80 -41.67 -11.69
C SER A 47 8.14 -41.65 -13.07
N ASP A 48 6.95 -42.23 -13.15
CA ASP A 48 6.29 -42.54 -14.42
C ASP A 48 5.48 -41.34 -14.96
N ASN A 49 5.26 -40.32 -14.11
CA ASN A 49 4.88 -38.93 -14.39
C ASN A 49 3.78 -38.67 -15.47
N THR A 50 2.91 -39.66 -15.70
CA THR A 50 1.90 -39.70 -16.77
C THR A 50 0.51 -40.11 -16.30
N GLY A 51 0.36 -40.50 -15.03
CA GLY A 51 -0.88 -41.06 -14.49
C GLY A 51 -1.21 -42.49 -14.97
N ILE A 52 -0.29 -43.14 -15.69
CA ILE A 52 -0.45 -44.51 -16.18
C ILE A 52 -0.04 -45.49 -15.09
N ILE A 53 -0.93 -46.43 -14.74
CA ILE A 53 -0.58 -47.57 -13.87
C ILE A 53 0.00 -48.67 -14.76
N THR A 54 1.32 -48.86 -14.70
CA THR A 54 2.02 -49.92 -15.43
C THR A 54 1.74 -51.29 -14.78
N LEU A 55 0.81 -52.04 -15.38
CA LEU A 55 0.40 -53.38 -14.94
C LEU A 55 1.41 -54.45 -15.36
N ALA A 56 1.54 -55.54 -14.60
CA ALA A 56 2.39 -56.66 -15.01
C ALA A 56 1.65 -57.60 -15.98
N ASP A 57 2.39 -58.35 -16.81
CA ASP A 57 1.82 -59.32 -17.77
C ASP A 57 0.84 -60.33 -17.13
N ASN A 58 1.04 -60.65 -15.85
CA ASN A 58 0.18 -61.54 -15.07
C ASN A 58 -1.18 -60.90 -14.73
N ASP A 59 -1.23 -59.58 -14.54
CA ASP A 59 -2.44 -58.84 -14.18
C ASP A 59 -3.40 -58.70 -15.38
N CYS A 60 -2.86 -58.71 -16.61
CA CYS A 60 -3.63 -58.67 -17.85
C CYS A 60 -4.68 -59.79 -17.92
N SER A 61 -4.34 -61.00 -17.48
CA SER A 61 -5.26 -62.15 -17.43
C SER A 61 -6.46 -61.92 -16.48
N TRP A 62 -6.22 -61.25 -15.36
CA TRP A 62 -7.27 -60.90 -14.40
C TRP A 62 -8.11 -59.72 -14.89
N ILE A 63 -7.49 -58.71 -15.53
CA ILE A 63 -8.21 -57.58 -16.13
C ILE A 63 -9.07 -58.04 -17.32
N GLU A 64 -8.60 -58.99 -18.13
CA GLU A 64 -9.41 -59.57 -19.20
C GLU A 64 -10.65 -60.28 -18.64
N GLN A 65 -10.51 -61.04 -17.55
CA GLN A 65 -11.65 -61.65 -16.85
C GLN A 65 -12.59 -60.61 -16.22
N LEU A 66 -12.06 -59.53 -15.66
CA LEU A 66 -12.84 -58.41 -15.10
C LEU A 66 -13.62 -57.67 -16.20
N CYS A 67 -12.99 -57.44 -17.36
CA CYS A 67 -13.60 -56.88 -18.55
C CYS A 67 -14.70 -57.80 -19.12
N GLN A 68 -14.48 -59.12 -19.15
CA GLN A 68 -15.50 -60.08 -19.55
C GLN A 68 -16.67 -60.10 -18.55
N ALA A 69 -16.40 -59.94 -17.25
CA ALA A 69 -17.43 -59.85 -16.21
C ALA A 69 -18.20 -58.51 -16.19
N SER A 70 -17.66 -57.45 -16.81
CA SER A 70 -18.33 -56.14 -16.96
C SER A 70 -19.12 -56.00 -18.27
N LEU A 71 -19.23 -57.06 -19.07
CA LEU A 71 -20.13 -57.15 -20.22
C LEU A 71 -21.54 -57.45 -19.72
N THR A 72 -22.32 -56.40 -19.46
CA THR A 72 -23.73 -56.53 -19.09
C THR A 72 -24.60 -56.63 -20.33
N ASN A 73 -25.67 -57.42 -20.25
CA ASN A 73 -26.79 -57.37 -21.16
C ASN A 73 -28.03 -57.03 -20.32
N GLU A 74 -28.65 -55.88 -20.58
CA GLU A 74 -29.75 -55.39 -19.76
C GLU A 74 -31.11 -56.00 -20.15
N GLU A 75 -31.22 -56.62 -21.34
CA GLU A 75 -32.53 -57.03 -21.90
C GLU A 75 -32.74 -58.55 -22.07
N GLU A 76 -31.70 -59.40 -22.19
CA GLU A 76 -31.88 -60.87 -22.35
C GLU A 76 -31.08 -61.74 -21.37
N TYR A 77 -31.77 -62.66 -20.67
CA TYR A 77 -31.19 -63.60 -19.70
C TYR A 77 -30.32 -64.71 -20.32
N PHE A 78 -30.38 -64.91 -21.63
CA PHE A 78 -29.58 -65.89 -22.38
C PHE A 78 -29.15 -65.24 -23.71
N PRO A 79 -27.86 -64.96 -23.93
CA PRO A 79 -27.42 -64.27 -25.13
C PRO A 79 -27.52 -65.18 -26.36
N THR A 80 -28.07 -64.62 -27.43
CA THR A 80 -28.01 -65.17 -28.79
C THR A 80 -26.74 -64.68 -29.51
N SER A 81 -26.52 -65.09 -30.77
CA SER A 81 -25.38 -64.62 -31.58
C SER A 81 -25.41 -63.12 -31.88
N ASP A 82 -26.58 -62.49 -31.77
CA ASP A 82 -26.87 -61.16 -32.29
C ASP A 82 -27.05 -60.13 -31.14
N THR A 83 -26.94 -60.59 -29.88
CA THR A 83 -27.17 -59.80 -28.67
C THR A 83 -26.02 -58.82 -28.43
N GLN A 84 -26.33 -57.52 -28.28
CA GLN A 84 -25.33 -56.51 -27.90
C GLN A 84 -25.06 -56.57 -26.39
N PHE A 85 -23.78 -56.56 -26.02
CA PHE A 85 -23.33 -56.39 -24.64
C PHE A 85 -22.84 -54.95 -24.45
N ASN A 86 -23.29 -54.31 -23.36
CA ASN A 86 -22.76 -53.04 -22.91
C ASN A 86 -21.55 -53.31 -22.01
N PHE A 87 -20.44 -52.61 -22.29
CA PHE A 87 -19.21 -52.74 -21.51
C PHE A 87 -19.13 -51.62 -20.48
N ASP A 88 -19.28 -51.95 -19.19
CA ASP A 88 -19.15 -50.94 -18.12
C ASP A 88 -17.67 -50.63 -17.82
N PHE A 89 -17.12 -49.71 -18.60
CA PHE A 89 -15.77 -49.18 -18.42
C PHE A 89 -15.59 -48.53 -17.03
N LEU A 90 -16.63 -47.89 -16.47
CA LEU A 90 -16.55 -47.21 -15.18
C LEU A 90 -16.46 -48.21 -14.03
N TYR A 91 -17.16 -49.34 -14.13
CA TYR A 91 -17.00 -50.47 -13.20
C TYR A 91 -15.58 -51.02 -13.23
N VAL A 92 -15.03 -51.33 -14.41
CA VAL A 92 -13.66 -51.85 -14.57
C VAL A 92 -12.63 -50.85 -14.04
N GLN A 93 -12.73 -49.58 -14.44
CA GLN A 93 -11.85 -48.50 -13.99
C GLN A 93 -11.92 -48.30 -12.47
N SER A 94 -13.13 -48.26 -11.89
CA SER A 94 -13.30 -48.11 -10.44
C SER A 94 -12.78 -49.32 -9.67
N TYR A 95 -12.87 -50.54 -10.22
CA TYR A 95 -12.32 -51.73 -9.59
C TYR A 95 -10.79 -51.72 -9.61
N ILE A 96 -10.15 -51.42 -10.76
CA ILE A 96 -8.69 -51.31 -10.87
C ILE A 96 -8.15 -50.22 -9.92
N ILE A 97 -8.77 -49.04 -9.89
CA ILE A 97 -8.41 -47.96 -8.96
C ILE A 97 -8.55 -48.42 -7.50
N ARG A 98 -9.63 -49.15 -7.16
CA ARG A 98 -9.80 -49.68 -5.79
C ARG A 98 -8.69 -50.68 -5.42
N THR A 99 -8.41 -51.64 -6.29
CA THR A 99 -7.39 -52.67 -6.07
C THR A 99 -5.97 -52.09 -5.93
N TYR A 100 -5.61 -51.11 -6.77
CA TYR A 100 -4.23 -50.58 -6.82
C TYR A 100 -3.99 -49.32 -5.98
N LEU A 101 -5.00 -48.55 -5.61
CA LEU A 101 -4.81 -47.30 -4.85
C LEU A 101 -5.53 -47.28 -3.48
N LEU A 102 -6.67 -47.96 -3.31
CA LEU A 102 -7.46 -47.87 -2.07
C LEU A 102 -7.23 -49.01 -1.06
N PHE A 103 -6.51 -50.07 -1.42
CA PHE A 103 -6.24 -51.20 -0.49
C PHE A 103 -4.76 -51.66 -0.42
N CYS A 104 -3.84 -50.93 -1.05
CA CYS A 104 -2.40 -51.16 -0.90
C CYS A 104 -1.81 -50.18 0.13
N ARG A 105 -0.83 -50.64 0.93
CA ARG A 105 -0.06 -49.77 1.83
C ARG A 105 1.01 -49.01 1.04
N ILE A 106 1.11 -47.71 1.26
CA ILE A 106 2.02 -46.84 0.50
C ILE A 106 3.31 -46.61 1.30
N ASN A 107 4.45 -47.02 0.75
CA ASN A 107 5.75 -46.99 1.45
C ASN A 107 6.60 -45.78 1.05
N TYR A 108 6.96 -44.95 2.04
CA TYR A 108 7.72 -43.72 1.89
C TYR A 108 9.15 -43.78 2.47
N ARG A 109 9.68 -44.98 2.79
CA ARG A 109 11.00 -45.14 3.46
C ARG A 109 12.18 -44.51 2.71
N HIS A 110 12.13 -44.45 1.39
CA HIS A 110 13.14 -43.77 0.56
C HIS A 110 12.95 -42.26 0.44
N MET A 111 11.70 -41.76 0.53
CA MET A 111 11.47 -40.33 0.72
C MET A 111 12.05 -39.90 2.07
N ALA A 112 11.78 -40.63 3.16
CA ALA A 112 12.34 -40.31 4.47
C ALA A 112 13.88 -40.18 4.45
N GLN A 113 14.60 -41.02 3.69
CA GLN A 113 16.05 -40.91 3.53
C GLN A 113 16.49 -39.67 2.74
N LYS A 114 15.86 -39.35 1.59
CA LYS A 114 16.15 -38.12 0.84
C LYS A 114 15.77 -36.86 1.62
N TYR A 115 14.64 -36.88 2.32
CA TYR A 115 14.14 -35.76 3.11
C TYR A 115 14.99 -35.52 4.36
N GLN A 116 15.49 -36.57 5.02
CA GLN A 116 16.49 -36.42 6.09
C GLN A 116 17.84 -35.91 5.59
N TYR A 117 18.22 -36.20 4.34
CA TYR A 117 19.42 -35.62 3.72
C TYR A 117 19.23 -34.13 3.41
N HIS A 118 18.08 -33.76 2.82
CA HIS A 118 17.74 -32.36 2.58
C HIS A 118 17.56 -31.56 3.87
N ILE A 119 16.82 -32.04 4.88
CA ILE A 119 16.66 -31.35 6.18
C ILE A 119 18.02 -31.08 6.85
N ARG A 120 19.03 -31.94 6.64
CA ARG A 120 20.41 -31.72 7.13
C ARG A 120 21.24 -30.73 6.32
N GLN A 121 20.79 -30.33 5.13
CA GLN A 121 21.42 -29.29 4.31
C GLN A 121 20.65 -27.96 4.36
N THR A 122 19.31 -27.99 4.39
CA THR A 122 18.43 -26.80 4.46
C THR A 122 18.26 -26.24 5.88
N GLN A 123 19.06 -26.68 6.86
CA GLN A 123 19.12 -26.06 8.19
C GLN A 123 19.99 -24.78 8.23
N ILE A 124 20.54 -24.37 7.08
CA ILE A 124 21.10 -23.04 6.83
C ILE A 124 20.21 -22.37 5.77
N THR A 125 20.00 -21.06 5.88
CA THR A 125 19.13 -20.23 5.02
C THR A 125 17.66 -20.69 4.93
N THR A 126 16.93 -20.57 6.05
CA THR A 126 15.48 -20.30 6.03
C THR A 126 15.22 -18.83 6.38
N THR A 127 14.76 -18.05 5.40
CA THR A 127 14.37 -16.64 5.54
C THR A 127 12.94 -16.52 6.04
N THR A 128 12.73 -16.69 7.35
CA THR A 128 11.47 -16.37 8.04
C THR A 128 11.44 -14.90 8.43
N ILE A 129 10.41 -14.16 7.99
CA ILE A 129 10.42 -12.70 7.92
C ILE A 129 10.18 -11.99 9.28
N ASP A 130 9.59 -12.66 10.27
CA ASP A 130 9.19 -12.05 11.55
C ASP A 130 10.28 -12.02 12.64
N ALA A 131 11.54 -12.31 12.30
CA ALA A 131 12.64 -12.26 13.25
C ALA A 131 13.28 -10.86 13.29
N GLU A 132 13.14 -10.13 14.40
CA GLU A 132 14.02 -8.97 14.69
C GLU A 132 15.48 -9.47 14.67
N ILE A 133 16.20 -9.19 13.58
CA ILE A 133 17.64 -9.48 13.49
C ILE A 133 18.37 -8.48 14.40
N PHE A 134 18.47 -8.86 15.66
CA PHE A 134 19.34 -8.19 16.64
C PHE A 134 20.79 -8.37 16.21
N ASP A 135 21.25 -7.38 15.46
CA ASP A 135 22.62 -7.24 14.98
C ASP A 135 23.53 -6.91 16.17
N LEU A 136 24.02 -7.98 16.79
CA LEU A 136 25.12 -8.02 17.75
C LEU A 136 26.42 -8.25 16.97
N SER A 137 27.54 -7.73 17.45
CA SER A 137 28.85 -8.02 16.86
C SER A 137 29.16 -9.52 16.88
N GLU A 138 29.95 -9.99 15.90
CA GLU A 138 30.24 -11.41 15.65
C GLU A 138 30.73 -12.19 16.89
N ASN A 139 31.35 -11.49 17.84
CA ASN A 139 31.83 -12.04 19.11
C ASN A 139 30.70 -12.61 19.99
N TYR A 140 29.44 -12.24 19.74
CA TYR A 140 28.22 -12.78 20.39
C TYR A 140 27.49 -13.86 19.56
N SER A 141 28.04 -14.22 18.39
CA SER A 141 27.46 -15.14 17.41
C SER A 141 28.06 -16.55 17.45
N ILE A 142 28.92 -16.85 18.44
CA ILE A 142 29.63 -18.14 18.52
C ILE A 142 28.61 -19.26 18.75
N SER A 143 28.77 -20.36 18.01
CA SER A 143 27.90 -21.51 18.16
C SER A 143 28.34 -22.46 19.27
N LEU A 144 27.36 -22.94 20.04
CA LEU A 144 27.55 -24.06 20.97
C LEU A 144 28.05 -25.30 20.22
N ASN A 145 28.98 -26.04 20.83
CA ASN A 145 29.40 -27.33 20.30
C ASN A 145 28.29 -28.39 20.48
N THR A 146 28.38 -29.51 19.75
CA THR A 146 27.32 -30.55 19.72
C THR A 146 26.90 -31.05 21.11
N GLN A 147 27.83 -31.19 22.06
CA GLN A 147 27.55 -31.66 23.41
C GLN A 147 26.86 -30.58 24.27
N GLN A 148 27.29 -29.33 24.14
CA GLN A 148 26.60 -28.19 24.76
C GLN A 148 25.19 -28.04 24.20
N LEU A 149 25.04 -28.09 22.86
CA LEU A 149 23.78 -28.02 22.15
C LEU A 149 22.80 -29.12 22.59
N GLU A 150 23.25 -30.37 22.72
CA GLU A 150 22.41 -31.46 23.23
C GLU A 150 22.02 -31.26 24.71
N THR A 151 22.95 -30.76 25.53
CA THR A 151 22.71 -30.46 26.95
C THR A 151 21.72 -29.30 27.15
N GLU A 152 21.70 -28.34 26.22
CA GLU A 152 20.76 -27.22 26.22
C GLU A 152 19.41 -27.61 25.64
N TRP A 153 19.40 -28.31 24.52
CA TRP A 153 18.18 -28.79 23.88
C TRP A 153 17.36 -29.74 24.77
N ASN A 154 18.02 -30.52 25.63
CA ASN A 154 17.30 -31.35 26.60
C ASN A 154 16.75 -30.54 27.79
N HIS A 155 17.45 -29.47 28.23
CA HIS A 155 16.94 -28.55 29.25
C HIS A 155 15.70 -27.78 28.77
N LEU A 156 15.72 -27.29 27.52
CA LEU A 156 14.59 -26.56 26.93
C LEU A 156 13.35 -27.45 26.66
N LYS A 157 13.49 -28.78 26.62
CA LYS A 157 12.35 -29.72 26.59
C LYS A 157 11.70 -29.90 27.96
N ASP A 158 12.51 -29.95 29.02
CA ASP A 158 12.05 -30.18 30.39
C ASP A 158 11.50 -28.88 31.03
N MET A 159 11.82 -27.72 30.46
CA MET A 159 11.37 -26.39 30.91
C MET A 159 9.87 -26.15 30.67
N LEU A 160 9.21 -25.55 31.67
CA LEU A 160 7.80 -25.11 31.56
C LEU A 160 7.63 -23.96 30.57
N LEU A 161 6.53 -23.96 29.81
CA LEU A 161 6.41 -23.09 28.64
C LEU A 161 6.39 -21.60 28.94
N ASP A 162 5.81 -21.20 30.06
CA ASP A 162 5.83 -19.79 30.50
C ASP A 162 7.27 -19.35 30.84
N LYS A 163 8.09 -20.24 31.41
CA LYS A 163 9.52 -19.98 31.67
C LYS A 163 10.32 -19.88 30.37
N LEU A 164 10.03 -20.76 29.40
CA LEU A 164 10.66 -20.72 28.08
C LEU A 164 10.34 -19.40 27.35
N TYR A 165 9.08 -18.96 27.37
CA TYR A 165 8.64 -17.71 26.77
C TYR A 165 9.28 -16.48 27.42
N HIS A 166 9.10 -16.30 28.73
CA HIS A 166 9.68 -15.16 29.44
C HIS A 166 11.21 -15.20 29.43
N GLY A 167 11.83 -16.38 29.43
CA GLY A 167 13.27 -16.56 29.29
C GLY A 167 13.80 -16.06 27.95
N ASN A 168 13.10 -16.32 26.84
CA ASN A 168 13.44 -15.73 25.54
C ASN A 168 13.30 -14.20 25.54
N ASN A 169 12.24 -13.65 26.14
CA ASN A 169 12.04 -12.21 26.23
C ASN A 169 13.13 -11.55 27.08
N LEU A 170 13.53 -12.17 28.20
CA LEU A 170 14.67 -11.74 29.01
C LEU A 170 15.99 -11.80 28.22
N LEU A 171 16.24 -12.86 27.47
CA LEU A 171 17.41 -12.97 26.58
C LEU A 171 17.40 -11.96 25.43
N ARG A 172 16.22 -11.55 24.92
CA ARG A 172 16.06 -10.43 23.98
C ARG A 172 16.39 -9.08 24.66
N GLN A 173 15.95 -8.85 25.90
CA GLN A 173 16.32 -7.65 26.66
C GLN A 173 17.84 -7.59 26.93
N ILE A 174 18.45 -8.70 27.37
CA ILE A 174 19.90 -8.80 27.57
C ILE A 174 20.66 -8.57 26.25
N SER A 175 20.16 -9.11 25.12
CA SER A 175 20.70 -8.80 23.79
C SER A 175 20.66 -7.29 23.47
N ARG A 176 19.56 -6.61 23.81
CA ARG A 176 19.44 -5.15 23.63
C ARG A 176 20.43 -4.38 24.50
N ILE A 177 20.67 -4.79 25.75
CA ILE A 177 21.68 -4.18 26.62
C ILE A 177 23.10 -4.36 26.06
N LEU A 178 23.44 -5.59 25.62
CA LEU A 178 24.77 -5.90 25.08
C LEU A 178 25.09 -5.12 23.80
N ARG A 179 24.10 -4.86 22.94
CA ARG A 179 24.24 -4.03 21.73
C ARG A 179 24.68 -2.58 22.04
N HIS A 180 24.40 -2.09 23.23
CA HIS A 180 24.73 -0.73 23.67
C HIS A 180 25.79 -0.70 24.78
N HIS A 181 26.44 -1.84 25.07
CA HIS A 181 27.51 -1.91 26.06
C HIS A 181 28.83 -1.37 25.47
N PRO A 182 29.55 -0.45 26.15
CA PRO A 182 30.70 0.24 25.57
C PRO A 182 31.99 -0.60 25.49
N GLU A 183 32.01 -1.75 26.17
CA GLU A 183 33.12 -2.72 26.15
C GLU A 183 32.62 -4.07 25.61
N ASP A 184 33.46 -4.80 24.87
CA ASP A 184 33.18 -6.19 24.55
C ASP A 184 33.23 -7.05 25.82
N VAL A 185 32.11 -7.68 26.17
CA VAL A 185 31.95 -8.55 27.34
C VAL A 185 31.58 -9.98 26.95
N SER A 186 31.71 -10.36 25.68
CA SER A 186 31.41 -11.70 25.15
C SER A 186 32.08 -12.85 25.92
N PHE A 187 33.24 -12.60 26.52
CA PHE A 187 33.98 -13.59 27.33
C PHE A 187 33.42 -13.81 28.75
N LYS A 188 32.63 -12.87 29.30
CA LYS A 188 31.98 -13.00 30.63
C LYS A 188 30.90 -14.09 30.58
N ASN A 189 30.60 -14.70 31.73
CA ASN A 189 29.36 -15.47 31.86
C ASN A 189 28.16 -14.53 32.09
N LEU A 190 26.97 -14.99 31.72
CA LEU A 190 25.71 -14.24 31.85
C LEU A 190 25.49 -13.72 33.28
N TYR A 191 25.70 -14.54 34.30
CA TYR A 191 25.50 -14.15 35.70
C TYR A 191 26.55 -13.10 36.11
N ASP A 192 27.83 -13.30 35.78
CA ASP A 192 28.92 -12.35 36.04
C ASP A 192 28.68 -10.99 35.35
N PHE A 193 28.03 -11.00 34.19
CA PHE A 193 27.63 -9.80 33.46
C PHE A 193 26.49 -9.07 34.18
N ILE A 194 25.43 -9.78 34.56
CA ILE A 194 24.30 -9.21 35.31
C ILE A 194 24.74 -8.65 36.66
N GLU A 195 25.56 -9.38 37.44
CA GLU A 195 26.16 -8.88 38.68
C GLU A 195 27.08 -7.65 38.48
N SER A 196 27.50 -7.36 37.24
CA SER A 196 28.29 -6.17 36.88
C SER A 196 27.49 -5.02 36.26
N THR A 197 26.20 -5.21 35.98
CA THR A 197 25.34 -4.24 35.29
C THR A 197 24.07 -3.87 36.06
N ASP A 198 23.41 -4.82 36.72
CA ASP A 198 22.35 -4.53 37.69
C ASP A 198 22.97 -4.16 39.05
N ARG A 199 22.34 -3.21 39.75
CA ARG A 199 22.64 -2.87 41.15
C ARG A 199 21.57 -3.36 42.11
N ASP A 200 20.40 -3.71 41.58
CA ASP A 200 19.37 -4.46 42.26
C ASP A 200 19.64 -5.96 42.09
N THR A 201 18.88 -6.85 42.76
CA THR A 201 18.96 -8.30 42.49
C THR A 201 18.03 -8.74 41.36
N SER A 202 17.27 -7.80 40.80
CA SER A 202 16.10 -8.03 39.94
C SER A 202 16.36 -8.96 38.75
N PHE A 203 17.39 -8.68 37.94
CA PHE A 203 17.70 -9.50 36.76
C PHE A 203 18.19 -10.91 37.15
N ARG A 204 18.88 -11.05 38.29
CA ARG A 204 19.33 -12.36 38.79
C ARG A 204 18.15 -13.21 39.23
N ASP A 205 17.25 -12.62 40.02
CA ASP A 205 16.07 -13.32 40.54
C ASP A 205 15.14 -13.76 39.39
N GLN A 206 15.05 -12.96 38.32
CA GLN A 206 14.35 -13.36 37.08
C GLN A 206 15.06 -14.50 36.33
N LEU A 207 16.40 -14.48 36.17
CA LEU A 207 17.14 -15.57 35.53
C LEU A 207 16.95 -16.91 36.26
N GLU A 208 17.04 -16.89 37.60
CA GLU A 208 16.81 -18.07 38.44
C GLU A 208 15.34 -18.52 38.42
N MET A 209 14.37 -17.58 38.40
CA MET A 209 12.94 -17.89 38.27
C MET A 209 12.58 -18.56 36.94
N TYR A 210 13.14 -18.09 35.82
CA TYR A 210 12.91 -18.65 34.48
C TYR A 210 13.86 -19.82 34.12
N GLU A 211 14.65 -20.31 35.07
CA GLU A 211 15.56 -21.46 34.89
C GLU A 211 16.58 -21.27 33.74
N ILE A 212 16.98 -20.04 33.45
CA ILE A 212 18.01 -19.77 32.43
C ILE A 212 19.38 -20.14 33.02
N LYS A 213 20.08 -21.06 32.37
CA LYS A 213 21.43 -21.45 32.80
C LYS A 213 22.43 -20.30 32.63
N ASN A 214 23.48 -20.32 33.45
CA ASN A 214 24.64 -19.47 33.23
C ASN A 214 25.51 -20.00 32.07
N PHE A 215 25.87 -19.14 31.12
CA PHE A 215 26.68 -19.45 29.94
C PHE A 215 27.55 -18.24 29.55
N GLN A 216 28.61 -18.44 28.75
CA GLN A 216 29.42 -17.32 28.23
C GLN A 216 28.64 -16.52 27.19
N LEU A 217 28.65 -15.19 27.30
CA LEU A 217 27.85 -14.31 26.46
C LEU A 217 28.12 -14.45 24.97
N CYS A 218 29.30 -14.91 24.58
CA CYS A 218 29.64 -15.23 23.18
C CYS A 218 28.68 -16.22 22.51
N TYR A 219 27.92 -17.01 23.28
CA TYR A 219 26.90 -17.94 22.79
C TYR A 219 25.47 -17.38 22.78
N ILE A 220 25.23 -16.13 23.23
CA ILE A 220 23.88 -15.63 23.52
C ILE A 220 22.97 -15.65 22.29
N GLN A 221 23.48 -15.34 21.10
CA GLN A 221 22.65 -15.33 19.88
C GLN A 221 22.22 -16.74 19.48
N HIS A 222 23.08 -17.76 19.64
CA HIS A 222 22.70 -19.15 19.40
C HIS A 222 21.71 -19.62 20.48
N ILE A 223 21.97 -19.36 21.77
CA ILE A 223 21.07 -19.79 22.86
C ILE A 223 19.69 -19.13 22.73
N ARG A 224 19.63 -17.82 22.43
CA ARG A 224 18.36 -17.15 22.11
C ARG A 224 17.65 -17.82 20.93
N LYS A 225 18.38 -18.20 19.87
CA LYS A 225 17.81 -18.94 18.74
C LYS A 225 17.31 -20.35 19.13
N LEU A 226 17.89 -21.01 20.13
CA LEU A 226 17.35 -22.28 20.67
C LEU A 226 16.05 -22.05 21.44
N TYR A 227 16.01 -21.06 22.34
CA TYR A 227 14.79 -20.64 23.02
C TYR A 227 13.68 -20.26 22.02
N GLU A 228 14.01 -19.48 20.99
CA GLU A 228 13.11 -19.04 19.92
C GLU A 228 12.64 -20.20 19.02
N ASN A 229 13.51 -21.17 18.71
CA ASN A 229 13.12 -22.41 18.02
C ASN A 229 12.21 -23.29 18.89
N SER A 230 12.47 -23.38 20.19
CA SER A 230 11.59 -24.08 21.14
C SER A 230 10.24 -23.36 21.32
N ILE A 231 10.21 -22.03 21.18
CA ILE A 231 8.96 -21.25 21.16
C ILE A 231 8.18 -21.48 19.86
N ASN A 232 8.83 -21.39 18.71
CA ASN A 232 8.15 -21.52 17.43
C ASN A 232 7.75 -22.98 17.12
N GLY A 233 8.43 -23.96 17.74
CA GLY A 233 8.20 -25.39 17.56
C GLY A 233 7.21 -26.04 18.53
N PHE A 234 6.36 -25.28 19.24
CA PHE A 234 5.49 -25.75 20.35
C PHE A 234 4.70 -27.05 20.12
N GLU A 235 4.49 -27.50 18.87
CA GLU A 235 3.93 -28.82 18.55
C GLU A 235 4.57 -29.98 19.34
N TYR A 236 5.85 -29.88 19.73
CA TYR A 236 6.50 -30.93 20.54
C TYR A 236 5.90 -31.12 21.93
N LEU A 237 5.16 -30.13 22.46
CA LEU A 237 4.44 -30.23 23.73
C LEU A 237 3.10 -30.97 23.59
N PHE A 238 2.71 -31.28 22.36
CA PHE A 238 1.51 -32.00 21.99
C PHE A 238 1.84 -33.36 21.32
N ILE A 239 3.04 -33.92 21.58
CA ILE A 239 3.47 -35.24 21.09
C ILE A 239 2.46 -36.35 21.44
N ASP A 240 1.86 -36.30 22.64
CA ASP A 240 0.85 -37.27 23.10
C ASP A 240 -0.57 -36.98 22.57
N VAL A 241 -0.75 -35.97 21.72
CA VAL A 241 -2.03 -35.58 21.11
C VAL A 241 -2.11 -36.11 19.69
N SER A 242 -3.24 -36.73 19.34
CA SER A 242 -3.52 -37.27 17.99
C SER A 242 -3.22 -36.27 16.87
N ASP A 243 -2.62 -36.74 15.77
CA ASP A 243 -2.36 -35.91 14.58
C ASP A 243 -3.63 -35.30 13.97
N LEU A 244 -4.81 -35.91 14.21
CA LEU A 244 -6.13 -35.37 13.84
C LEU A 244 -6.50 -34.05 14.56
N LEU A 245 -5.69 -33.62 15.52
CA LEU A 245 -5.83 -32.38 16.30
C LEU A 245 -4.70 -31.37 16.02
N ARG A 246 -3.83 -31.67 15.05
CA ARG A 246 -2.66 -30.87 14.63
C ARG A 246 -2.87 -30.12 13.32
N THR A 247 -4.10 -30.07 12.79
CA THR A 247 -4.39 -29.32 11.56
C THR A 247 -4.18 -27.82 11.82
N PRO A 248 -3.30 -27.13 11.08
CA PRO A 248 -3.06 -25.70 11.30
C PRO A 248 -4.36 -24.90 11.13
N ILE A 249 -4.49 -23.82 11.90
CA ILE A 249 -5.55 -22.82 11.63
C ILE A 249 -5.17 -22.12 10.33
N ASP A 250 -6.13 -21.99 9.42
CA ASP A 250 -6.03 -21.19 8.20
C ASP A 250 -5.55 -19.77 8.51
N ASP A 251 -4.68 -19.20 7.68
CA ASP A 251 -3.98 -17.95 8.01
C ASP A 251 -4.92 -16.72 8.08
N GLU A 252 -6.03 -16.68 7.33
CA GLU A 252 -7.04 -15.61 7.45
C GLU A 252 -7.77 -15.74 8.79
N LEU A 253 -8.26 -16.94 9.12
CA LEU A 253 -8.96 -17.26 10.36
C LEU A 253 -8.08 -17.09 11.62
N LYS A 254 -6.77 -17.35 11.47
CA LYS A 254 -5.72 -17.16 12.47
C LYS A 254 -5.40 -15.68 12.69
N HIS A 255 -5.42 -14.86 11.64
CA HIS A 255 -5.31 -13.41 11.74
C HIS A 255 -6.57 -12.79 12.38
N GLU A 256 -7.77 -13.22 11.99
CA GLU A 256 -9.04 -12.83 12.64
C GLU A 256 -9.00 -13.13 14.16
N LEU A 257 -8.64 -14.37 14.54
CA LEU A 257 -8.54 -14.78 15.94
C LEU A 257 -7.52 -13.94 16.72
N LYS A 258 -6.35 -13.65 16.13
CA LYS A 258 -5.34 -12.74 16.71
C LYS A 258 -5.90 -11.32 16.90
N GLN A 259 -6.53 -10.74 15.88
CA GLN A 259 -7.12 -9.40 15.96
C GLN A 259 -8.20 -9.31 17.05
N ILE A 260 -9.08 -10.34 17.17
CA ILE A 260 -10.11 -10.38 18.20
C ILE A 260 -9.47 -10.43 19.58
N PHE A 261 -8.48 -11.31 19.81
CA PHE A 261 -7.80 -11.39 21.10
C PHE A 261 -7.03 -10.10 21.43
N HIS A 262 -6.33 -9.49 20.48
CA HIS A 262 -5.65 -8.21 20.68
C HIS A 262 -6.64 -7.10 21.06
N THR A 263 -7.67 -6.88 20.25
CA THR A 263 -8.69 -5.83 20.44
C THR A 263 -9.56 -6.03 21.69
N LYS A 264 -9.78 -7.28 22.14
CA LYS A 264 -10.69 -7.59 23.26
C LYS A 264 -10.02 -7.97 24.57
N LEU A 265 -8.72 -8.29 24.56
CA LEU A 265 -8.00 -8.79 25.75
C LEU A 265 -6.63 -8.15 25.96
N ILE A 266 -5.99 -7.52 24.95
CA ILE A 266 -4.66 -6.89 25.08
C ILE A 266 -4.75 -5.35 25.11
N GLN A 267 -5.62 -4.74 24.30
CA GLN A 267 -5.80 -3.28 24.19
C GLN A 267 -6.65 -2.64 25.30
N ILE A 268 -7.02 -3.38 26.35
CA ILE A 268 -7.75 -2.82 27.50
C ILE A 268 -6.72 -2.12 28.42
N ASP A 269 -7.03 -0.89 28.85
CA ASP A 269 -6.17 -0.13 29.76
C ASP A 269 -6.23 -0.70 31.19
N TYR A 270 -5.43 -1.74 31.44
CA TYR A 270 -5.30 -2.40 32.73
C TYR A 270 -4.50 -1.59 33.79
N SER A 271 -4.06 -0.36 33.50
CA SER A 271 -3.27 0.46 34.44
C SER A 271 -3.92 0.59 35.83
N ASN A 272 -5.25 0.64 35.86
CA ASN A 272 -6.06 0.74 37.07
C ASN A 272 -6.68 -0.59 37.54
N GLU A 273 -6.59 -1.67 36.75
CA GLU A 273 -7.45 -2.87 36.90
C GLU A 273 -6.69 -4.21 36.76
N ILE A 274 -5.58 -4.41 37.51
CA ILE A 274 -4.83 -5.68 37.55
C ILE A 274 -5.75 -6.88 37.83
N ASP A 275 -6.71 -6.73 38.75
CA ASP A 275 -7.70 -7.78 39.06
C ASP A 275 -8.41 -8.33 37.81
N GLN A 276 -8.68 -7.49 36.81
CA GLN A 276 -9.30 -7.92 35.54
C GLN A 276 -8.32 -8.63 34.60
N LEU A 277 -7.04 -8.26 34.63
CA LEU A 277 -5.96 -8.91 33.89
C LEU A 277 -5.73 -10.33 34.44
N ASP A 278 -5.62 -10.47 35.76
CA ASP A 278 -5.48 -11.76 36.45
C ASP A 278 -6.72 -12.65 36.29
N LEU A 279 -7.94 -12.10 36.38
CA LEU A 279 -9.17 -12.84 36.04
C LEU A 279 -9.19 -13.30 34.57
N THR A 280 -8.44 -12.64 33.68
CA THR A 280 -8.31 -13.04 32.27
C THR A 280 -7.26 -14.12 32.08
N ILE A 281 -6.08 -13.99 32.70
CA ILE A 281 -5.03 -15.04 32.76
C ILE A 281 -5.59 -16.33 33.38
N GLN A 282 -6.37 -16.21 34.46
CA GLN A 282 -7.08 -17.32 35.09
C GLN A 282 -8.13 -17.92 34.15
N SER A 283 -8.89 -17.10 33.42
CA SER A 283 -9.86 -17.58 32.43
C SER A 283 -9.19 -18.38 31.31
N ILE A 284 -8.05 -17.93 30.77
CA ILE A 284 -7.31 -18.66 29.73
C ILE A 284 -6.81 -20.00 30.29
N THR A 285 -6.24 -19.99 31.50
CA THR A 285 -5.73 -21.19 32.17
C THR A 285 -6.85 -22.20 32.46
N GLN A 286 -8.03 -21.74 32.86
CA GLN A 286 -9.21 -22.60 33.02
C GLN A 286 -9.67 -23.21 31.69
N LEU A 287 -9.64 -22.45 30.59
CA LEU A 287 -10.00 -22.96 29.27
C LEU A 287 -9.00 -24.01 28.77
N LEU A 288 -7.69 -23.75 28.87
CA LEU A 288 -6.64 -24.71 28.50
C LEU A 288 -6.77 -26.03 29.29
N ASN A 289 -6.99 -25.96 30.60
CA ASN A 289 -7.21 -27.15 31.44
C ASN A 289 -8.50 -27.90 31.06
N ALA A 290 -9.59 -27.18 30.77
CA ALA A 290 -10.84 -27.80 30.35
C ALA A 290 -10.69 -28.50 28.99
N LEU A 291 -10.08 -27.85 28.00
CA LEU A 291 -9.76 -28.40 26.68
C LEU A 291 -8.91 -29.67 26.79
N LYS A 292 -7.84 -29.64 27.60
CA LYS A 292 -7.00 -30.82 27.86
C LYS A 292 -7.79 -31.98 28.49
N SER A 293 -8.74 -31.70 29.37
CA SER A 293 -9.59 -32.73 30.00
C SER A 293 -10.61 -33.39 29.06
N ILE A 294 -10.90 -32.80 27.89
CA ILE A 294 -11.83 -33.33 26.89
C ILE A 294 -11.15 -33.74 25.57
N GLN A 295 -9.81 -33.81 25.55
CA GLN A 295 -9.00 -34.06 24.36
C GLN A 295 -9.48 -35.27 23.52
N ASP A 296 -9.82 -36.39 24.16
CA ASP A 296 -10.34 -37.59 23.48
C ASP A 296 -11.68 -37.33 22.77
N THR A 297 -12.55 -36.52 23.36
CA THR A 297 -13.84 -36.13 22.78
C THR A 297 -13.68 -35.12 21.64
N ILE A 298 -12.70 -34.21 21.74
CA ILE A 298 -12.30 -33.32 20.65
C ILE A 298 -11.76 -34.15 19.47
N SER A 299 -10.91 -35.17 19.73
CA SER A 299 -10.39 -36.08 18.70
C SER A 299 -11.48 -36.89 18.00
N GLN A 300 -12.55 -37.26 18.70
CA GLN A 300 -13.71 -37.96 18.13
C GLN A 300 -14.64 -37.05 17.32
N GLN A 301 -14.44 -35.73 17.35
CA GLN A 301 -15.30 -34.72 16.71
C GLN A 301 -14.48 -33.71 15.89
N SER A 302 -13.30 -34.09 15.40
CA SER A 302 -12.29 -33.20 14.79
C SER A 302 -12.84 -32.21 13.75
N THR A 303 -13.78 -32.62 12.91
CA THR A 303 -14.37 -31.78 11.85
C THR A 303 -15.38 -30.72 12.34
N HIS A 304 -15.83 -30.77 13.60
CA HIS A 304 -16.82 -29.84 14.15
C HIS A 304 -16.19 -28.58 14.75
N SER A 305 -16.97 -27.49 14.84
CA SER A 305 -16.55 -26.26 15.52
C SER A 305 -16.20 -26.51 17.00
N LEU A 306 -15.01 -26.08 17.41
CA LEU A 306 -14.50 -26.24 18.77
C LEU A 306 -15.42 -25.55 19.79
N THR A 307 -15.99 -24.38 19.42
CA THR A 307 -16.91 -23.65 20.29
C THR A 307 -18.20 -24.43 20.52
N VAL A 308 -18.72 -25.11 19.50
CA VAL A 308 -19.95 -25.90 19.57
C VAL A 308 -19.76 -27.14 20.44
N ILE A 309 -18.62 -27.83 20.32
CA ILE A 309 -18.28 -28.97 21.18
C ILE A 309 -18.08 -28.51 22.64
N CYS A 310 -17.41 -27.39 22.89
CA CYS A 310 -17.26 -26.83 24.24
C CYS A 310 -18.62 -26.41 24.86
N LYS A 311 -19.49 -25.76 24.08
CA LYS A 311 -20.88 -25.42 24.46
C LYS A 311 -21.68 -26.69 24.81
N HIS A 312 -21.58 -27.75 24.00
CA HIS A 312 -22.26 -29.04 24.22
C HIS A 312 -21.80 -29.74 25.51
N LEU A 313 -20.48 -29.76 25.74
CA LEU A 313 -19.86 -30.32 26.95
C LEU A 313 -19.97 -29.41 28.18
N LYS A 314 -20.69 -28.28 28.08
CA LYS A 314 -20.96 -27.31 29.15
C LYS A 314 -19.70 -26.70 29.76
N ILE A 315 -18.64 -26.53 28.96
CA ILE A 315 -17.48 -25.72 29.35
C ILE A 315 -17.92 -24.26 29.34
N ILE A 316 -18.07 -23.66 30.53
CA ILE A 316 -18.43 -22.25 30.70
C ILE A 316 -17.13 -21.45 30.85
N ASN A 317 -16.79 -20.66 29.82
CA ASN A 317 -15.63 -19.78 29.86
C ASN A 317 -15.87 -18.54 28.98
N LYS A 318 -15.48 -17.34 29.46
CA LYS A 318 -15.72 -16.07 28.74
C LYS A 318 -15.04 -16.01 27.37
N ILE A 319 -13.91 -16.70 27.20
CA ILE A 319 -13.12 -16.67 25.95
C ILE A 319 -13.82 -17.45 24.82
N LEU A 320 -14.67 -18.43 25.16
CA LEU A 320 -15.42 -19.23 24.15
C LEU A 320 -16.43 -18.41 23.33
N SER A 321 -16.75 -17.18 23.74
CA SER A 321 -17.56 -16.24 22.94
C SER A 321 -16.74 -15.31 22.04
N LEU A 322 -15.40 -15.42 22.06
CA LEU A 322 -14.47 -14.61 21.25
C LEU A 322 -13.79 -15.43 20.14
N ILE A 323 -14.06 -16.74 20.06
CA ILE A 323 -13.48 -17.64 19.07
C ILE A 323 -14.43 -17.69 17.85
N PRO A 324 -13.97 -17.43 16.61
CA PRO A 324 -14.77 -17.61 15.41
C PRO A 324 -15.30 -19.03 15.28
N GLU A 325 -16.54 -19.21 14.82
CA GLU A 325 -17.15 -20.55 14.73
C GLU A 325 -16.44 -21.47 13.70
N GLY A 326 -15.65 -20.90 12.78
CA GLY A 326 -14.79 -21.62 11.85
C GLY A 326 -13.62 -22.38 12.51
N ILE A 327 -13.22 -22.03 13.75
CA ILE A 327 -12.19 -22.77 14.49
C ILE A 327 -12.74 -24.15 14.87
N LYS A 328 -12.18 -25.21 14.30
CA LYS A 328 -12.62 -26.59 14.50
C LYS A 328 -11.83 -27.31 15.59
N CYS A 329 -12.35 -28.45 16.02
CA CYS A 329 -11.66 -29.40 16.88
C CYS A 329 -10.32 -29.87 16.29
N GLU A 330 -10.20 -30.05 14.97
CA GLU A 330 -8.96 -30.42 14.28
C GLU A 330 -7.83 -29.39 14.44
N ASN A 331 -8.18 -28.15 14.80
CA ASN A 331 -7.23 -27.06 15.06
C ASN A 331 -6.76 -26.97 16.53
N TYR A 332 -7.11 -27.93 17.38
CA TYR A 332 -6.89 -27.89 18.84
C TYR A 332 -5.46 -27.54 19.26
N VAL A 333 -4.42 -28.11 18.64
CA VAL A 333 -3.03 -27.81 19.00
C VAL A 333 -2.66 -26.36 18.66
N ALA A 334 -2.92 -25.93 17.43
CA ALA A 334 -2.66 -24.55 16.99
C ALA A 334 -3.47 -23.52 17.81
N PHE A 335 -4.70 -23.85 18.20
CA PHE A 335 -5.53 -23.01 19.06
C PHE A 335 -4.99 -22.93 20.51
N CYS A 336 -4.57 -24.06 21.08
CA CYS A 336 -3.95 -24.09 22.41
C CYS A 336 -2.65 -23.28 22.44
N ILE A 337 -1.85 -23.32 21.36
CA ILE A 337 -0.64 -22.51 21.18
C ILE A 337 -0.97 -21.01 21.27
N ILE A 338 -1.95 -20.53 20.50
CA ILE A 338 -2.35 -19.11 20.51
C ILE A 338 -2.86 -18.69 21.89
N LEU A 339 -3.63 -19.54 22.58
CA LEU A 339 -4.07 -19.27 23.95
C LEU A 339 -2.91 -19.16 24.95
N ILE A 340 -1.87 -19.99 24.83
CA ILE A 340 -0.72 -19.90 25.74
C ILE A 340 0.09 -18.63 25.45
N GLN A 341 0.37 -18.32 24.17
CA GLN A 341 1.04 -17.07 23.76
C GLN A 341 0.31 -15.85 24.32
N LEU A 342 -1.02 -15.77 24.13
CA LEU A 342 -1.86 -14.72 24.70
C LEU A 342 -1.73 -14.64 26.23
N ARG A 343 -1.78 -15.78 26.93
CA ARG A 343 -1.67 -15.81 28.39
C ARG A 343 -0.32 -15.25 28.87
N SER A 344 0.78 -15.68 28.26
CA SER A 344 2.12 -15.21 28.64
C SER A 344 2.30 -13.72 28.34
N THR A 345 1.72 -13.19 27.25
CA THR A 345 1.67 -11.75 26.97
C THR A 345 0.93 -10.98 28.07
N LEU A 346 -0.22 -11.48 28.55
CA LEU A 346 -0.95 -10.84 29.66
C LEU A 346 -0.20 -10.94 30.99
N GLN A 347 0.50 -12.04 31.26
CA GLN A 347 1.36 -12.17 32.45
C GLN A 347 2.53 -11.18 32.42
N GLU A 348 3.13 -10.93 31.25
CA GLU A 348 4.15 -9.90 31.08
C GLU A 348 3.57 -8.48 31.28
N GLN A 349 2.32 -8.23 30.88
CA GLN A 349 1.61 -6.99 31.23
C GLN A 349 1.41 -6.85 32.76
N THR A 350 1.02 -7.92 33.49
CA THR A 350 0.90 -7.87 34.96
C THR A 350 2.23 -7.45 35.60
N ILE A 351 3.32 -8.16 35.27
CA ILE A 351 4.66 -7.86 35.81
C ILE A 351 5.08 -6.41 35.52
N ASN A 352 4.88 -5.94 34.29
CA ASN A 352 5.21 -4.56 33.91
C ASN A 352 4.40 -3.50 34.68
N ILE A 353 3.15 -3.77 35.06
CA ILE A 353 2.34 -2.86 35.88
C ILE A 353 2.74 -2.94 37.35
N GLU A 354 3.06 -4.13 37.87
CA GLU A 354 3.55 -4.32 39.25
C GLU A 354 4.93 -3.69 39.47
N GLU A 355 5.85 -3.80 38.50
CA GLU A 355 7.14 -3.09 38.53
C GLU A 355 6.95 -1.58 38.55
N LYS A 356 6.07 -1.03 37.68
CA LYS A 356 5.76 0.40 37.65
C LYS A 356 5.17 0.87 38.98
N LYS A 357 4.25 0.10 39.58
CA LYS A 357 3.69 0.39 40.91
C LYS A 357 4.76 0.33 42.01
N THR A 358 5.67 -0.64 41.95
CA THR A 358 6.75 -0.81 42.94
C THR A 358 7.78 0.32 42.85
N LYS A 359 8.19 0.71 41.65
CA LYS A 359 9.09 1.85 41.41
C LYS A 359 8.45 3.15 41.91
N LEU A 360 7.19 3.42 41.57
CA LEU A 360 6.43 4.56 42.10
C LEU A 360 6.25 4.53 43.63
N TRP A 361 6.15 3.36 44.27
CA TRP A 361 6.10 3.25 45.73
C TRP A 361 7.45 3.55 46.38
N ASN A 362 8.55 3.04 45.82
CA ASN A 362 9.90 3.28 46.33
C ASN A 362 10.28 4.77 46.22
N GLU A 363 9.98 5.42 45.08
CA GLU A 363 10.17 6.87 44.89
C GLU A 363 9.36 7.71 45.91
N ASN A 364 8.15 7.28 46.27
CA ASN A 364 7.35 7.92 47.33
C ASN A 364 7.90 7.66 48.74
N PHE A 365 8.60 6.54 48.98
CA PHE A 365 9.26 6.27 50.25
C PHE A 365 10.54 7.09 50.42
N ASP A 366 11.33 7.32 49.37
CA ASP A 366 12.51 8.20 49.47
C ASP A 366 12.16 9.67 49.69
N LEU A 367 11.00 10.11 49.22
CA LEU A 367 10.43 11.41 49.58
C LEU A 367 10.03 11.53 51.07
N GLN A 368 9.88 10.40 51.79
CA GLN A 368 9.62 10.39 53.24
C GLN A 368 10.87 10.07 54.08
N SER A 369 11.84 9.30 53.54
CA SER A 369 13.10 8.96 54.22
C SER A 369 13.94 10.19 54.58
N HIS A 370 13.74 11.30 53.87
CA HIS A 370 14.47 12.56 54.04
C HIS A 370 13.91 13.54 55.10
N GLN A 371 12.90 13.17 55.91
CA GLN A 371 12.33 14.10 56.94
C GLN A 371 12.68 13.81 58.41
N GLU A 372 13.16 12.62 58.80
CA GLU A 372 13.56 12.33 60.18
C GLU A 372 15.09 12.36 60.36
N GLY A 373 15.72 13.54 60.25
CA GLY A 373 17.18 13.54 60.13
C GLY A 373 18.04 14.76 60.47
N HIS A 374 17.54 15.94 60.86
CA HIS A 374 18.31 16.90 61.70
C HIS A 374 17.47 18.11 62.16
N SER A 375 17.68 18.54 63.41
CA SER A 375 16.93 19.64 64.03
C SER A 375 17.70 20.97 64.04
N LYS A 376 17.05 22.05 63.59
CA LYS A 376 16.67 23.21 64.45
C LYS A 376 16.20 24.45 63.65
N GLU A 377 15.17 25.10 64.21
CA GLU A 377 14.92 26.56 64.27
C GLU A 377 15.09 27.39 62.97
N GLY A 378 14.03 27.98 62.39
CA GLY A 378 12.64 28.01 62.84
C GLY A 378 11.63 28.59 61.82
N ASN A 379 10.35 28.28 62.02
CA ASN A 379 9.26 28.49 61.07
C ASN A 379 8.63 29.90 61.15
N ARG A 380 8.44 30.56 60.00
CA ARG A 380 7.57 31.75 59.85
C ARG A 380 6.91 31.87 58.46
N PHE A 381 5.99 30.97 58.08
CA PHE A 381 4.94 31.32 57.09
C PHE A 381 3.56 30.72 57.39
N HIS A 382 3.18 30.74 58.67
CA HIS A 382 1.77 30.78 59.06
C HIS A 382 1.44 32.20 59.53
N ASN A 383 0.89 33.03 58.63
CA ASN A 383 0.05 34.19 58.96
C ASN A 383 -0.61 34.84 57.73
N TYR A 384 -1.95 34.87 57.76
CA TYR A 384 -2.86 35.76 57.03
C TYR A 384 -2.93 35.76 55.49
N LEU A 385 -3.87 34.93 55.01
CA LEU A 385 -4.92 35.44 54.13
C LEU A 385 -5.75 36.51 54.87
N LYS A 386 -5.83 37.75 54.35
CA LYS A 386 -7.07 38.55 54.17
C LYS A 386 -6.80 39.93 53.53
N PRO A 387 -7.83 40.63 52.97
CA PRO A 387 -7.65 41.73 52.03
C PRO A 387 -7.88 43.13 52.62
N ASP A 388 -7.95 44.11 51.70
CA ASP A 388 -8.63 45.42 51.74
C ASP A 388 -7.87 46.70 52.18
N ASN A 389 -7.75 47.58 51.17
CA ASN A 389 -8.01 49.02 51.18
C ASN A 389 -6.96 50.07 51.66
N ASN A 390 -6.84 51.08 50.79
CA ASN A 390 -6.65 52.52 51.04
C ASN A 390 -5.28 53.12 51.45
N GLN A 391 -4.67 53.75 50.43
CA GLN A 391 -4.35 55.19 50.36
C GLN A 391 -3.12 55.82 51.08
N THR A 392 -2.70 56.94 50.47
CA THR A 392 -1.97 58.10 51.00
C THR A 392 -0.47 58.02 51.34
N MET A 393 0.31 58.64 50.43
CA MET A 393 1.27 59.74 50.68
C MET A 393 2.57 59.51 51.48
N ASN A 394 3.68 59.87 50.80
CA ASN A 394 4.82 60.66 51.30
C ASN A 394 5.77 59.99 52.33
N SER A 395 7.06 60.36 52.43
CA SER A 395 7.86 61.41 51.74
C SER A 395 9.37 61.08 51.75
N ASP A 396 10.07 61.57 50.73
CA ASP A 396 11.40 62.25 50.73
C ASP A 396 12.58 61.70 51.56
N ASP A 397 13.64 61.29 50.84
CA ASP A 397 15.03 61.85 50.90
C ASP A 397 15.83 61.19 49.74
N GLN A 398 16.23 61.82 48.64
CA GLN A 398 17.07 63.02 48.38
C GLN A 398 18.59 62.85 48.59
N SER A 399 19.30 62.45 47.53
CA SER A 399 20.49 63.15 46.97
C SER A 399 21.06 62.34 45.78
N ASP A 400 20.84 62.73 44.51
CA ASP A 400 21.50 63.79 43.71
C ASP A 400 22.93 63.49 43.22
N TRP A 401 23.08 63.28 41.90
CA TRP A 401 24.25 63.73 41.10
C TRP A 401 23.88 63.92 39.62
N ASN A 402 23.82 65.18 39.20
CA ASN A 402 23.57 65.67 37.83
C ASN A 402 24.79 65.43 36.90
N VAL A 403 24.74 65.40 35.56
CA VAL A 403 23.69 65.73 34.54
C VAL A 403 23.66 64.60 33.45
N PHE A 404 23.37 64.68 32.13
CA PHE A 404 23.19 65.73 31.08
C PHE A 404 22.25 65.22 29.94
N ASP A 405 21.89 66.10 28.99
CA ASP A 405 21.00 65.87 27.82
C ASP A 405 21.70 66.19 26.47
N GLY A 406 21.20 65.73 25.31
CA GLY A 406 21.69 66.12 23.96
C GLY A 406 21.83 64.95 22.94
N ASN A 407 21.25 64.87 21.72
CA ASN A 407 20.55 65.75 20.75
C ASN A 407 21.37 66.04 19.45
N TYR A 408 20.68 66.03 18.29
CA TYR A 408 21.14 66.18 16.88
C TYR A 408 22.00 65.03 16.28
N GLY A 409 21.95 64.71 14.97
CA GLY A 409 21.02 65.15 13.89
C GLY A 409 21.62 65.10 12.46
N TYR A 410 20.78 64.94 11.42
CA TYR A 410 21.09 65.01 9.95
C TYR A 410 22.06 63.93 9.38
N SER A 411 22.19 63.69 8.06
CA SER A 411 21.70 64.38 6.84
C SER A 411 21.33 63.46 5.66
N ASP A 412 20.60 64.00 4.66
CA ASP A 412 20.32 63.38 3.34
C ASP A 412 21.52 63.32 2.35
N GLY A 413 21.33 62.61 1.21
CA GLY A 413 22.14 62.66 -0.02
C GLY A 413 21.82 61.48 -0.96
N TYR A 414 21.04 61.61 -2.05
CA TYR A 414 21.39 62.13 -3.39
C TYR A 414 22.62 61.43 -4.03
N MET A 415 22.63 61.02 -5.31
CA MET A 415 21.96 61.56 -6.52
C MET A 415 21.69 60.48 -7.61
N ASN A 416 21.19 60.88 -8.79
CA ASN A 416 20.69 60.03 -9.90
C ASN A 416 21.67 59.84 -11.08
N ASN A 417 21.30 58.93 -11.99
CA ASN A 417 21.52 58.87 -13.47
C ASN A 417 22.92 59.12 -14.08
N TYR A 418 23.32 58.25 -15.01
CA TYR A 418 23.39 58.45 -16.49
C TYR A 418 23.82 57.09 -17.08
N ASP A 419 23.23 56.49 -18.12
CA ASP A 419 22.98 56.90 -19.52
C ASP A 419 24.24 57.08 -20.40
N ASP A 420 24.35 56.15 -21.38
CA ASP A 420 24.69 56.37 -22.80
C ASP A 420 26.13 56.17 -23.38
N LEU A 421 26.14 55.76 -24.66
CA LEU A 421 27.16 55.79 -25.72
C LEU A 421 28.36 54.79 -25.82
N LEU A 422 28.19 53.86 -26.77
CA LEU A 422 29.02 53.55 -27.96
C LEU A 422 30.49 53.02 -27.86
N GLY A 423 30.80 52.08 -28.77
CA GLY A 423 32.16 51.62 -29.10
C GLY A 423 32.17 50.51 -30.16
N ASP A 424 32.06 50.85 -31.45
CA ASP A 424 32.13 49.90 -32.59
C ASP A 424 33.56 49.39 -32.87
N ASP A 425 33.67 48.12 -33.30
CA ASP A 425 34.51 47.60 -34.41
C ASP A 425 34.82 46.09 -34.24
N ASN A 426 35.00 45.23 -35.26
CA ASN A 426 34.45 45.11 -36.62
C ASN A 426 34.95 43.76 -37.24
N VAL A 427 34.61 43.46 -38.50
CA VAL A 427 35.14 42.32 -39.33
C VAL A 427 34.61 40.91 -38.95
N LEU A 428 33.54 40.39 -39.57
CA LEU A 428 33.43 39.74 -40.89
C LEU A 428 34.10 38.34 -41.04
N LEU A 429 33.28 37.29 -41.16
CA LEU A 429 33.07 36.56 -42.43
C LEU A 429 31.95 35.49 -42.34
N THR A 430 30.80 35.78 -42.95
CA THR A 430 29.85 34.80 -43.54
C THR A 430 30.48 34.18 -44.80
N PRO A 431 30.09 32.97 -45.31
CA PRO A 431 28.70 32.50 -45.48
C PRO A 431 28.55 30.94 -45.30
N GLN A 432 27.53 30.17 -45.75
CA GLN A 432 26.41 30.38 -46.69
C GLN A 432 25.33 29.27 -46.57
N GLN A 433 24.05 29.59 -46.82
CA GLN A 433 22.97 28.69 -47.34
C GLN A 433 22.52 27.46 -46.47
N GLU A 434 21.28 26.94 -46.55
CA GLU A 434 20.09 27.31 -47.34
C GLU A 434 18.76 27.06 -46.57
N ASN A 435 17.62 27.47 -47.17
CA ASN A 435 16.31 27.57 -46.53
C ASN A 435 15.45 26.28 -46.58
N ALA A 436 14.58 26.10 -45.58
CA ALA A 436 13.24 25.52 -45.78
C ALA A 436 12.26 26.00 -44.70
N THR A 437 11.34 26.92 -45.04
CA THR A 437 10.34 27.46 -44.10
C THR A 437 8.94 27.39 -44.70
N ILE A 438 8.10 26.46 -44.21
CA ILE A 438 6.66 26.35 -44.50
C ILE A 438 5.95 26.05 -43.16
N PRO A 439 4.78 26.67 -42.87
CA PRO A 439 4.38 26.91 -41.49
C PRO A 439 3.46 25.85 -40.87
N ILE A 440 3.50 25.74 -39.54
CA ILE A 440 2.43 25.14 -38.72
C ILE A 440 1.90 26.20 -37.75
N GLN A 441 0.86 26.90 -38.17
CA GLN A 441 -0.18 27.38 -37.27
C GLN A 441 -1.37 26.43 -37.39
N GLN A 442 -2.18 26.33 -36.33
CA GLN A 442 -3.30 25.38 -36.18
C GLN A 442 -2.87 23.91 -35.95
N ILE A 443 -2.84 23.50 -34.68
CA ILE A 443 -3.83 22.60 -34.05
C ILE A 443 -3.36 22.37 -32.60
N TYR A 444 -4.01 23.02 -31.62
CA TYR A 444 -3.97 22.63 -30.20
C TYR A 444 -5.12 23.30 -29.42
N GLN A 445 -6.36 22.92 -29.75
CA GLN A 445 -7.54 23.19 -28.92
C GLN A 445 -8.61 22.13 -29.22
N LYS A 446 -8.77 21.18 -28.30
CA LYS A 446 -9.80 20.13 -28.32
C LYS A 446 -10.01 19.61 -26.89
N SER A 447 -10.59 20.42 -26.02
CA SER A 447 -12.04 20.40 -25.74
C SER A 447 -12.48 19.12 -25.00
N LEU A 448 -12.27 19.08 -23.68
CA LEU A 448 -13.16 18.30 -22.81
C LEU A 448 -14.57 18.87 -22.94
N VAL A 449 -15.56 17.99 -23.06
CA VAL A 449 -16.99 18.35 -23.02
C VAL A 449 -17.68 17.34 -22.12
N GLU A 450 -17.79 17.68 -20.84
CA GLU A 450 -18.58 16.91 -19.89
C GLU A 450 -20.06 17.31 -20.02
N GLN A 451 -20.92 16.35 -20.34
CA GLN A 451 -22.37 16.48 -20.16
C GLN A 451 -22.77 15.49 -19.05
N LYS A 452 -22.83 15.93 -17.78
CA LYS A 452 -23.78 16.88 -17.18
C LYS A 452 -25.18 16.28 -17.07
N ILE A 453 -25.47 15.71 -15.90
CA ILE A 453 -26.82 15.36 -15.48
C ILE A 453 -27.64 16.65 -15.42
N GLU A 454 -28.74 16.74 -16.18
CA GLU A 454 -29.58 17.94 -16.22
C GLU A 454 -30.48 18.09 -14.99
N TYR A 455 -29.88 18.58 -13.90
CA TYR A 455 -30.63 19.26 -12.85
C TYR A 455 -30.95 20.70 -13.28
N VAL A 456 -32.09 21.23 -12.83
CA VAL A 456 -32.58 22.57 -13.20
C VAL A 456 -31.75 23.66 -12.52
N SER A 457 -30.62 24.00 -13.14
CA SER A 457 -29.75 25.12 -12.76
C SER A 457 -30.48 26.45 -13.05
N ILE A 458 -30.91 27.12 -11.97
CA ILE A 458 -31.61 28.41 -12.01
C ILE A 458 -30.66 29.54 -12.45
N PHE A 459 -29.38 29.41 -12.07
CA PHE A 459 -28.30 30.29 -12.45
C PHE A 459 -27.13 29.46 -12.98
N GLU A 460 -26.36 30.03 -13.89
CA GLU A 460 -25.07 29.54 -14.37
C GLU A 460 -23.99 30.47 -13.81
N LEU A 461 -22.97 29.89 -13.17
CA LEU A 461 -21.87 30.62 -12.53
C LEU A 461 -20.58 30.17 -13.21
N SER A 462 -19.88 31.08 -13.88
CA SER A 462 -18.59 30.80 -14.50
C SER A 462 -17.46 31.57 -13.82
N LEU A 463 -16.46 30.83 -13.34
CA LEU A 463 -15.22 31.33 -12.74
C LEU A 463 -14.14 31.50 -13.81
N LYS A 464 -13.35 32.58 -13.75
CA LYS A 464 -12.20 32.82 -14.64
C LYS A 464 -11.10 33.58 -13.89
N PHE A 465 -9.90 33.02 -13.80
CA PHE A 465 -8.76 33.74 -13.24
C PHE A 465 -8.26 34.84 -14.20
N VAL A 466 -7.96 36.01 -13.63
CA VAL A 466 -7.49 37.22 -14.28
C VAL A 466 -6.38 37.82 -13.40
N PRO A 467 -5.17 38.08 -13.91
CA PRO A 467 -4.09 38.68 -13.12
C PRO A 467 -4.43 40.13 -12.77
N LEU A 468 -4.27 40.52 -11.49
CA LEU A 468 -4.76 41.79 -11.00
C LEU A 468 -3.76 42.95 -11.26
N ALA A 469 -4.05 43.78 -12.26
CA ALA A 469 -3.22 44.94 -12.61
C ALA A 469 -3.48 46.22 -11.77
N SER A 470 -4.35 46.18 -10.75
CA SER A 470 -4.84 47.38 -10.04
C SER A 470 -4.40 47.44 -8.57
N ALA A 471 -3.32 48.19 -8.31
CA ALA A 471 -2.82 48.44 -6.95
C ALA A 471 -3.85 49.13 -6.02
N VAL A 472 -4.81 49.88 -6.59
CA VAL A 472 -5.86 50.58 -5.83
C VAL A 472 -6.79 49.58 -5.12
N MET A 473 -7.05 48.42 -5.73
CA MET A 473 -7.92 47.39 -5.16
C MET A 473 -7.24 46.63 -4.02
N ILE A 474 -5.95 46.32 -4.17
CA ILE A 474 -5.11 45.70 -3.14
C ILE A 474 -5.10 46.57 -1.86
N GLN A 475 -4.94 47.89 -2.03
CA GLN A 475 -4.97 48.84 -0.91
C GLN A 475 -6.32 48.85 -0.17
N GLN A 476 -7.45 48.61 -0.86
CA GLN A 476 -8.78 48.54 -0.24
C GLN A 476 -9.00 47.24 0.53
N LEU A 477 -8.52 46.11 0.00
CA LEU A 477 -8.60 44.80 0.67
C LEU A 477 -7.78 44.77 1.97
N LEU A 478 -6.54 45.27 1.94
CA LEU A 478 -5.67 45.37 3.12
C LEU A 478 -6.28 46.25 4.23
N ASN A 479 -6.90 47.39 3.85
CA ASN A 479 -7.61 48.24 4.80
C ASN A 479 -8.81 47.52 5.45
N LYS A 480 -9.50 46.63 4.71
CA LYS A 480 -10.66 45.90 5.21
C LYS A 480 -10.29 44.80 6.20
N GLN A 481 -9.24 44.02 5.93
CA GLN A 481 -8.68 43.06 6.90
C GLN A 481 -8.28 43.74 8.22
N GLN A 482 -7.72 44.95 8.16
CA GLN A 482 -7.38 45.74 9.34
C GLN A 482 -8.60 46.27 10.11
N GLN A 483 -9.78 46.38 9.49
CA GLN A 483 -11.03 46.69 10.22
C GLN A 483 -11.65 45.43 10.85
N GLU A 484 -11.69 44.30 10.14
CA GLU A 484 -12.34 43.08 10.62
C GLU A 484 -11.64 42.46 11.85
N GLN A 485 -10.33 42.65 12.01
CA GLN A 485 -9.61 42.24 13.23
C GLN A 485 -10.08 42.99 14.50
N VAL A 486 -10.69 44.18 14.37
CA VAL A 486 -11.03 45.06 15.51
C VAL A 486 -12.40 44.74 16.14
N GLU A 487 -13.35 44.17 15.39
CA GLU A 487 -14.73 43.97 15.89
C GLU A 487 -15.00 42.60 16.55
N SER A 488 -14.02 41.69 16.58
CA SER A 488 -14.16 40.31 17.09
C SER A 488 -14.29 40.18 18.64
N THR A 489 -14.69 41.23 19.35
CA THR A 489 -14.87 41.20 20.81
C THR A 489 -16.09 40.35 21.21
N ASN A 490 -15.84 39.12 21.68
CA ASN A 490 -16.86 38.18 22.13
C ASN A 490 -17.85 38.79 23.16
N SER A 491 -19.05 39.13 22.71
CA SER A 491 -20.11 39.70 23.55
C SER A 491 -20.72 38.64 24.48
N THR A 492 -20.25 38.59 25.73
CA THR A 492 -20.77 37.74 26.82
C THR A 492 -22.18 38.10 27.32
N LYS A 493 -22.83 39.09 26.70
CA LYS A 493 -24.21 39.52 27.02
C LYS A 493 -25.21 38.49 26.48
N ALA A 494 -26.24 38.19 27.28
CA ALA A 494 -27.29 37.26 26.85
C ALA A 494 -28.18 37.89 25.76
N ILE A 495 -28.43 37.11 24.69
CA ILE A 495 -29.19 37.46 23.50
C ILE A 495 -30.61 36.91 23.63
N LYS A 496 -31.59 37.67 23.14
CA LYS A 496 -33.01 37.29 23.12
C LYS A 496 -33.34 36.64 21.78
N LEU A 497 -33.64 35.34 21.79
CA LEU A 497 -33.91 34.52 20.61
C LEU A 497 -35.39 34.18 20.50
N LEU A 498 -35.97 34.31 19.31
CA LEU A 498 -37.33 33.93 18.97
C LEU A 498 -37.34 32.61 18.20
N PHE A 499 -38.02 31.59 18.72
CA PHE A 499 -38.18 30.30 18.05
C PHE A 499 -39.60 30.14 17.54
N ILE A 500 -39.78 30.08 16.22
CA ILE A 500 -41.07 29.83 15.56
C ILE A 500 -41.19 28.32 15.30
N HIS A 501 -42.22 27.70 15.88
CA HIS A 501 -42.49 26.25 15.79
C HIS A 501 -43.28 25.89 14.53
N PRO A 502 -43.35 24.60 14.12
CA PRO A 502 -44.06 24.20 12.89
C PRO A 502 -45.57 24.48 12.94
N ASP A 503 -46.14 24.61 14.14
CA ASP A 503 -47.54 24.99 14.37
C ASP A 503 -47.79 26.51 14.35
N GLY A 504 -46.80 27.29 13.88
CA GLY A 504 -46.84 28.75 13.77
C GLY A 504 -46.72 29.50 15.09
N LYS A 505 -46.68 28.83 16.24
CA LYS A 505 -46.50 29.49 17.54
C LYS A 505 -45.05 29.88 17.73
N SER A 506 -44.78 31.01 18.41
CA SER A 506 -43.43 31.42 18.75
C SER A 506 -43.16 31.32 20.27
N THR A 507 -41.93 30.96 20.64
CA THR A 507 -41.44 31.00 22.03
C THR A 507 -40.14 31.78 22.09
N THR A 508 -40.06 32.75 23.00
CA THR A 508 -38.84 33.55 23.20
C THR A 508 -37.99 33.01 24.35
N HIS A 509 -36.69 32.89 24.13
CA HIS A 509 -35.72 32.43 25.11
C HIS A 509 -34.58 33.46 25.24
N LEU A 510 -33.98 33.57 26.42
CA LEU A 510 -32.80 34.40 26.66
C LEU A 510 -31.63 33.47 26.95
N THR A 511 -30.60 33.49 26.10
CA THR A 511 -29.40 32.64 26.26
C THR A 511 -28.14 33.40 25.87
N ARG A 512 -26.97 32.91 26.30
CA ARG A 512 -25.68 33.41 25.80
C ARG A 512 -25.30 32.67 24.52
N SER A 513 -24.47 33.30 23.69
CA SER A 513 -23.93 32.73 22.45
C SER A 513 -23.36 31.32 22.65
N GLU A 514 -22.50 31.18 23.66
CA GLU A 514 -21.85 29.92 24.10
C GLU A 514 -22.84 28.78 24.45
N ASN A 515 -24.10 29.10 24.76
CA ASN A 515 -25.15 28.15 25.18
C ASN A 515 -26.29 28.01 24.15
N LEU A 516 -26.11 28.51 22.92
CA LEU A 516 -27.10 28.44 21.85
C LEU A 516 -27.50 26.98 21.53
N TYR A 517 -26.52 26.12 21.26
CA TYR A 517 -26.74 24.77 20.74
C TYR A 517 -27.46 23.84 21.73
N GLU A 518 -27.10 23.90 23.01
CA GLU A 518 -27.79 23.13 24.05
C GLU A 518 -29.21 23.67 24.32
N GLN A 519 -29.46 24.97 24.15
CA GLN A 519 -30.81 25.51 24.21
C GLN A 519 -31.66 25.07 23.00
N LEU A 520 -31.08 24.93 21.79
CA LEU A 520 -31.75 24.31 20.64
C LEU A 520 -32.16 22.87 20.95
N LYS A 521 -31.21 22.01 21.35
CA LYS A 521 -31.47 20.60 21.71
C LYS A 521 -32.54 20.48 22.79
N ARG A 522 -32.50 21.34 23.82
CA ARG A 522 -33.53 21.41 24.87
C ARG A 522 -34.91 21.68 24.29
N ILE A 523 -35.07 22.72 23.45
CA ILE A 523 -36.36 23.09 22.86
C ILE A 523 -36.93 21.97 21.98
N VAL A 524 -36.11 21.34 21.14
CA VAL A 524 -36.53 20.22 20.27
C VAL A 524 -37.01 19.03 21.11
N LYS A 525 -36.29 18.70 22.20
CA LYS A 525 -36.61 17.62 23.14
C LYS A 525 -37.86 17.90 23.98
N GLU A 526 -38.02 19.12 24.49
CA GLU A 526 -39.21 19.56 25.25
C GLU A 526 -40.49 19.49 24.41
N LYS A 527 -40.40 19.85 23.13
CA LYS A 527 -41.52 19.80 22.18
C LYS A 527 -41.78 18.40 21.58
N LYS A 528 -40.89 17.44 21.82
CA LYS A 528 -40.90 16.08 21.23
C LYS A 528 -40.92 16.10 19.69
N TYR A 529 -40.16 17.01 19.08
CA TYR A 529 -39.99 17.02 17.63
C TYR A 529 -39.12 15.84 17.18
N ASN A 530 -39.47 15.25 16.03
CA ASN A 530 -38.68 14.20 15.40
C ASN A 530 -37.50 14.82 14.65
N PHE A 531 -36.28 14.51 15.09
CA PHE A 531 -35.02 14.95 14.47
C PHE A 531 -34.86 14.45 13.03
N ASP A 532 -35.51 13.34 12.66
CA ASP A 532 -35.40 12.78 11.31
C ASP A 532 -36.21 13.57 10.28
N THR A 533 -37.36 14.14 10.67
CA THR A 533 -38.30 14.80 9.75
C THR A 533 -38.31 16.33 9.86
N LEU A 534 -37.83 16.90 10.96
CA LEU A 534 -37.81 18.36 11.21
C LEU A 534 -36.39 18.93 11.17
N ALA A 535 -36.31 20.21 10.82
CA ALA A 535 -35.10 20.99 10.63
C ALA A 535 -35.21 22.35 11.32
N ILE A 536 -34.09 22.92 11.74
CA ILE A 536 -34.01 24.30 12.24
C ILE A 536 -33.39 25.17 11.15
N VAL A 537 -34.01 26.31 10.86
CA VAL A 537 -33.49 27.32 9.92
C VAL A 537 -33.33 28.69 10.58
N ASN A 538 -32.31 29.42 10.14
CA ASN A 538 -32.02 30.81 10.50
C ASN A 538 -32.98 31.77 9.76
N LYS A 539 -33.10 33.03 10.18
CA LYS A 539 -33.75 34.11 9.42
C LYS A 539 -32.92 34.58 8.21
N ASN A 540 -32.86 33.69 7.22
CA ASN A 540 -32.48 33.81 5.80
C ASN A 540 -32.20 32.36 5.40
N GLU A 541 -33.26 31.62 5.09
CA GLU A 541 -33.47 30.30 5.70
C GLU A 541 -32.60 29.14 5.17
N ILE A 542 -31.50 28.89 5.87
CA ILE A 542 -30.59 27.74 5.69
C ILE A 542 -30.66 26.79 6.89
N PHE A 543 -30.56 25.48 6.63
CA PHE A 543 -30.56 24.40 7.62
C PHE A 543 -29.34 24.43 8.55
N VAL A 544 -29.62 24.47 9.85
CA VAL A 544 -28.67 24.19 10.93
C VAL A 544 -28.80 22.71 11.30
N ASP A 545 -27.75 21.93 11.03
CA ASP A 545 -27.68 20.54 11.47
C ASP A 545 -27.43 20.47 12.99
N LEU A 546 -27.94 19.40 13.62
CA LEU A 546 -27.77 19.10 15.04
C LEU A 546 -27.00 17.78 15.27
N MET A 547 -26.56 17.11 14.20
CA MET A 547 -25.87 15.82 14.23
C MET A 547 -24.34 15.95 14.08
N THR A 548 -23.88 16.96 13.34
CA THR A 548 -22.46 17.31 13.21
C THR A 548 -21.92 17.97 14.49
N ASN A 549 -20.76 17.50 14.96
CA ASN A 549 -20.06 18.04 16.13
C ASN A 549 -19.07 19.18 15.76
N SER A 550 -19.25 19.83 14.62
CA SER A 550 -18.40 20.94 14.16
C SER A 550 -18.51 22.13 15.11
N SER A 551 -17.37 22.53 15.69
CA SER A 551 -17.28 23.52 16.78
C SER A 551 -17.37 24.99 16.33
N SER A 552 -17.49 25.24 15.02
CA SER A 552 -17.62 26.56 14.42
C SER A 552 -19.04 27.15 14.60
N LEU A 553 -19.27 27.77 15.77
CA LEU A 553 -20.40 28.69 15.96
C LEU A 553 -20.38 29.79 14.88
N PRO A 554 -21.51 30.13 14.25
CA PRO A 554 -21.55 31.18 13.23
C PRO A 554 -21.20 32.54 13.85
N LYS A 555 -20.37 33.34 13.15
CA LYS A 555 -19.87 34.66 13.61
C LYS A 555 -21.00 35.61 14.04
N GLN A 556 -22.17 35.52 13.40
CA GLN A 556 -23.38 36.23 13.78
C GLN A 556 -24.47 35.25 14.24
N ILE A 557 -25.01 35.48 15.45
CA ILE A 557 -26.17 34.74 15.96
C ILE A 557 -27.44 35.57 15.69
N PRO A 558 -28.40 35.05 14.92
CA PRO A 558 -29.66 35.74 14.63
C PRO A 558 -30.54 35.87 15.88
N SER A 559 -31.44 36.85 15.89
CA SER A 559 -32.47 36.98 16.93
C SER A 559 -33.67 36.05 16.71
N GLU A 560 -33.72 35.28 15.62
CA GLU A 560 -34.90 34.53 15.19
C GLU A 560 -34.50 33.24 14.45
N TYR A 561 -35.16 32.15 14.81
CA TYR A 561 -35.03 30.81 14.22
C TYR A 561 -36.43 30.22 13.98
N ARG A 562 -36.55 29.37 12.97
CA ARG A 562 -37.80 28.69 12.61
C ARG A 562 -37.56 27.18 12.54
N ILE A 563 -38.54 26.39 12.96
CA ILE A 563 -38.53 24.94 12.85
C ILE A 563 -39.49 24.56 11.72
N VAL A 564 -38.98 23.82 10.72
CA VAL A 564 -39.68 23.45 9.48
C VAL A 564 -39.52 21.96 9.21
N GLU A 565 -40.33 21.40 8.31
CA GLU A 565 -40.16 20.02 7.83
C GLU A 565 -39.01 19.96 6.80
N LYS A 566 -38.18 18.91 6.85
CA LYS A 566 -37.07 18.73 5.89
C LYS A 566 -37.54 18.64 4.44
N ALA A 567 -38.78 18.19 4.22
CA ALA A 567 -39.43 18.17 2.89
C ALA A 567 -39.71 19.57 2.30
N LEU A 568 -39.57 20.65 3.09
CA LEU A 568 -39.66 22.04 2.63
C LEU A 568 -38.28 22.66 2.31
N LEU A 569 -37.22 21.86 2.37
CA LEU A 569 -35.85 22.26 2.04
C LEU A 569 -35.44 21.71 0.67
N VAL A 570 -34.73 22.53 -0.11
CA VAL A 570 -34.01 22.12 -1.31
C VAL A 570 -32.53 21.88 -0.99
N ARG A 571 -31.94 20.85 -1.60
CA ARG A 571 -30.50 20.59 -1.59
C ARG A 571 -29.85 21.46 -2.65
N ILE A 572 -28.81 22.20 -2.26
CA ILE A 572 -28.02 23.06 -3.13
C ILE A 572 -26.57 22.59 -3.00
N GLN A 573 -25.97 22.22 -4.13
CA GLN A 573 -24.61 21.71 -4.21
C GLN A 573 -23.70 22.74 -4.88
N PHE A 574 -22.56 23.03 -4.25
CA PHE A 574 -21.48 23.83 -4.83
C PHE A 574 -20.30 22.89 -5.07
N GLN A 575 -19.88 22.72 -6.33
CA GLN A 575 -18.62 22.05 -6.65
C GLN A 575 -17.52 23.10 -6.70
N PHE A 576 -16.44 22.88 -5.95
CA PHE A 576 -15.26 23.75 -5.95
C PHE A 576 -14.00 22.89 -5.95
N GLN A 577 -13.16 23.08 -6.98
CA GLN A 577 -12.10 22.13 -7.33
C GLN A 577 -12.67 20.69 -7.42
N THR A 578 -12.07 19.73 -6.72
CA THR A 578 -12.52 18.33 -6.61
C THR A 578 -13.52 18.09 -5.47
N LYS A 579 -13.78 19.08 -4.60
CA LYS A 579 -14.69 18.94 -3.45
C LYS A 579 -16.13 19.33 -3.83
N LEU A 580 -17.09 18.61 -3.25
CA LEU A 580 -18.53 18.89 -3.36
C LEU A 580 -19.06 19.33 -1.99
N PHE A 581 -19.59 20.55 -1.93
CA PHE A 581 -20.14 21.17 -0.73
C PHE A 581 -21.66 21.19 -0.82
N GLU A 582 -22.36 20.91 0.29
CA GLU A 582 -23.81 20.72 0.28
C GLU A 582 -24.52 21.53 1.36
N TYR A 583 -25.49 22.35 0.92
CA TYR A 583 -26.30 23.17 1.80
C TYR A 583 -27.78 22.90 1.55
N TRP A 584 -28.56 22.83 2.63
CA TRP A 584 -30.02 22.70 2.56
C TRP A 584 -30.66 24.04 2.93
N ALA A 585 -31.61 24.50 2.12
CA ALA A 585 -32.19 25.84 2.22
C ALA A 585 -33.69 25.81 1.91
N THR A 586 -34.47 26.79 2.38
CA THR A 586 -35.85 26.96 1.89
C THR A 586 -35.84 27.64 0.52
N LEU A 587 -36.96 27.53 -0.20
CA LEU A 587 -37.18 28.22 -1.48
C LEU A 587 -37.16 29.76 -1.38
N SER A 588 -37.08 30.31 -0.17
CA SER A 588 -36.98 31.76 0.12
C SER A 588 -35.64 32.17 0.76
N ALA A 589 -34.59 31.33 0.65
CA ALA A 589 -33.24 31.71 1.05
C ALA A 589 -32.59 32.65 0.03
N ASN A 590 -32.01 33.77 0.49
CA ASN A 590 -31.27 34.70 -0.36
C ASN A 590 -29.98 34.05 -0.86
N ILE A 591 -29.65 34.23 -2.15
CA ILE A 591 -28.46 33.63 -2.76
C ILE A 591 -27.15 34.11 -2.11
N SER A 592 -27.08 35.37 -1.63
CA SER A 592 -25.91 35.86 -0.90
C SER A 592 -25.64 35.02 0.35
N THR A 593 -26.66 34.72 1.16
CA THR A 593 -26.52 33.95 2.41
C THR A 593 -26.06 32.50 2.19
N LEU A 594 -26.31 31.94 1.00
CA LEU A 594 -25.75 30.65 0.60
C LEU A 594 -24.26 30.73 0.29
N ILE A 595 -23.83 31.78 -0.43
CA ILE A 595 -22.43 32.00 -0.76
C ILE A 595 -21.65 32.41 0.50
N ASP A 596 -22.24 33.23 1.39
CA ASP A 596 -21.68 33.59 2.71
C ASP A 596 -21.35 32.32 3.51
N ARG A 597 -22.27 31.34 3.56
CA ARG A 597 -22.03 30.06 4.24
C ARG A 597 -20.93 29.23 3.56
N PHE A 598 -20.88 29.22 2.23
CA PHE A 598 -19.83 28.53 1.49
C PHE A 598 -18.43 29.12 1.75
N ILE A 599 -18.32 30.45 1.82
CA ILE A 599 -17.07 31.14 2.19
C ILE A 599 -16.66 30.84 3.63
N ASP A 600 -17.62 30.86 4.57
CA ASP A 600 -17.33 30.66 5.98
C ASP A 600 -17.12 29.19 6.38
N ASP A 601 -17.22 28.24 5.45
CA ASP A 601 -17.11 26.80 5.70
C ASP A 601 -15.70 26.38 6.14
N GLY A 602 -15.62 25.41 7.06
CA GLY A 602 -14.36 24.96 7.66
C GLY A 602 -13.46 24.25 6.64
N ASP A 603 -14.07 23.54 5.69
CA ASP A 603 -13.38 22.72 4.68
C ASP A 603 -12.85 23.53 3.48
N LEU A 604 -13.13 24.85 3.40
CA LEU A 604 -12.38 25.81 2.58
C LEU A 604 -11.20 26.41 3.35
N LYS A 605 -11.37 26.69 4.65
CA LYS A 605 -10.33 27.32 5.48
C LYS A 605 -9.21 26.38 5.89
N SER A 606 -9.40 25.07 5.76
CA SER A 606 -8.35 24.06 5.95
C SER A 606 -7.39 23.93 4.77
N THR A 607 -7.70 24.52 3.60
CA THR A 607 -6.86 24.41 2.39
C THR A 607 -5.81 25.53 2.22
N SER A 608 -6.05 26.73 2.77
CA SER A 608 -5.05 27.80 2.87
C SER A 608 -5.54 28.91 3.83
N ALA A 609 -4.62 29.66 4.43
CA ALA A 609 -4.96 30.72 5.38
C ALA A 609 -5.36 32.05 4.70
N ASP A 610 -4.98 32.20 3.43
CA ASP A 610 -4.82 33.50 2.76
C ASP A 610 -5.82 33.72 1.60
N VAL A 611 -6.99 33.07 1.68
CA VAL A 611 -8.11 33.26 0.75
C VAL A 611 -9.05 34.34 1.27
N CYS A 612 -9.25 35.40 0.50
CA CYS A 612 -10.20 36.46 0.78
C CYS A 612 -11.17 36.63 -0.39
N LEU A 613 -12.47 36.46 -0.15
CA LEU A 613 -13.50 36.56 -1.19
C LEU A 613 -14.37 37.81 -0.95
N CYS A 614 -14.44 38.68 -1.96
CA CYS A 614 -15.18 39.94 -1.91
C CYS A 614 -16.14 40.12 -3.09
N PHE A 615 -17.31 40.69 -2.81
CA PHE A 615 -18.30 41.05 -3.83
C PHE A 615 -18.08 42.51 -4.27
N THR A 616 -18.20 42.79 -5.56
CA THR A 616 -17.98 44.13 -6.12
C THR A 616 -19.07 44.49 -7.13
N ASP A 617 -19.39 45.78 -7.27
CA ASP A 617 -20.22 46.24 -8.38
C ASP A 617 -19.44 46.28 -9.71
N GLU A 618 -20.13 46.62 -10.79
CA GLU A 618 -19.58 46.81 -12.14
C GLU A 618 -18.49 47.90 -12.25
N LEU A 619 -18.26 48.67 -11.18
CA LEU A 619 -17.21 49.69 -11.06
C LEU A 619 -16.08 49.25 -10.12
N GLY A 620 -16.08 48.00 -9.65
CA GLY A 620 -15.06 47.41 -8.78
C GLY A 620 -15.18 47.82 -7.30
N LYS A 621 -16.27 48.50 -6.90
CA LYS A 621 -16.47 48.93 -5.51
C LYS A 621 -17.11 47.80 -4.69
N CYS A 622 -16.62 47.55 -3.48
CA CYS A 622 -17.13 46.47 -2.64
C CYS A 622 -18.62 46.66 -2.25
N ILE A 623 -19.41 45.59 -2.34
CA ILE A 623 -20.84 45.55 -1.99
C ILE A 623 -20.98 45.18 -0.51
N ASP A 624 -20.64 46.12 0.38
CA ASP A 624 -20.73 45.90 1.82
C ASP A 624 -22.17 46.00 2.35
N ASN A 625 -22.67 44.92 2.96
CA ASN A 625 -23.98 44.81 3.62
C ASN A 625 -25.22 45.16 2.76
N GLY A 626 -25.05 45.38 1.46
CA GLY A 626 -26.16 45.49 0.52
C GLY A 626 -26.82 44.13 0.33
N THR A 627 -27.99 43.91 0.93
CA THR A 627 -28.75 42.67 0.72
C THR A 627 -29.05 42.50 -0.76
N ILE A 628 -28.48 41.47 -1.40
CA ILE A 628 -28.82 41.05 -2.76
C ILE A 628 -30.17 40.30 -2.70
N ALA A 629 -31.21 41.03 -2.28
CA ALA A 629 -32.56 40.52 -2.07
C ALA A 629 -33.29 40.25 -3.40
N ASP A 630 -32.96 41.04 -4.43
CA ASP A 630 -33.55 40.98 -5.75
C ASP A 630 -32.49 41.31 -6.81
N ILE A 631 -32.32 40.45 -7.81
CA ILE A 631 -31.61 40.80 -9.05
C ILE A 631 -32.60 41.57 -9.94
N TYR A 632 -32.87 42.83 -9.61
CA TYR A 632 -33.78 43.67 -10.38
C TYR A 632 -33.26 43.85 -11.81
N ARG A 633 -34.10 43.52 -12.79
CA ARG A 633 -33.84 43.87 -14.20
C ARG A 633 -33.79 45.38 -14.35
N THR A 634 -32.60 45.92 -14.59
CA THR A 634 -32.42 47.24 -15.20
C THR A 634 -32.97 47.18 -16.63
N ASN A 635 -34.19 47.69 -16.83
CA ASN A 635 -34.94 47.58 -18.09
C ASN A 635 -34.40 48.45 -19.26
N ASN A 636 -33.12 48.80 -19.26
CA ASN A 636 -32.49 49.58 -20.32
C ASN A 636 -31.50 48.71 -21.11
N ASP A 637 -31.66 48.77 -22.43
CA ASP A 637 -30.87 48.11 -23.48
C ASP A 637 -30.92 46.57 -23.55
N ASN A 638 -30.89 46.05 -24.78
CA ASN A 638 -31.40 44.71 -25.12
C ASN A 638 -30.43 43.55 -24.84
N SER A 639 -29.52 43.68 -23.87
CA SER A 639 -28.65 42.60 -23.41
C SER A 639 -29.19 42.00 -22.11
N SER A 640 -29.90 40.89 -22.20
CA SER A 640 -30.58 40.22 -21.08
C SER A 640 -29.67 39.53 -20.04
N ASN A 641 -28.40 39.94 -19.95
CA ASN A 641 -27.39 39.41 -19.04
C ASN A 641 -27.05 40.45 -17.97
N THR A 642 -27.71 40.37 -16.81
CA THR A 642 -27.25 41.07 -15.60
C THR A 642 -26.00 40.37 -15.08
N THR A 643 -24.82 40.90 -15.41
CA THR A 643 -23.54 40.37 -14.92
C THR A 643 -23.24 40.93 -13.53
N ILE A 644 -23.28 40.07 -12.52
CA ILE A 644 -22.72 40.38 -11.20
C ILE A 644 -21.26 39.94 -11.19
N TYR A 645 -20.34 40.85 -10.85
CA TYR A 645 -18.92 40.58 -10.70
C TYR A 645 -18.61 40.20 -9.25
N ILE A 646 -18.11 38.98 -9.03
CA ILE A 646 -17.53 38.59 -7.73
C ILE A 646 -16.00 38.52 -7.92
N THR A 647 -15.25 38.96 -6.92
CA THR A 647 -13.79 39.02 -6.91
C THR A 647 -13.26 38.07 -5.83
N VAL A 648 -12.74 36.91 -6.23
CA VAL A 648 -12.00 36.02 -5.31
C VAL A 648 -10.52 36.36 -5.39
N THR A 649 -9.88 36.65 -4.26
CA THR A 649 -8.42 36.79 -4.14
C THR A 649 -7.85 35.61 -3.37
N GLU A 650 -6.87 34.95 -3.96
CA GLU A 650 -6.10 33.85 -3.36
C GLU A 650 -4.63 34.25 -3.41
N GLU A 651 -4.04 34.53 -2.23
CA GLU A 651 -2.68 35.06 -2.14
C GLU A 651 -1.63 33.93 -2.17
N ILE A 652 -1.51 33.26 -3.33
CA ILE A 652 -0.42 32.33 -3.57
C ILE A 652 0.88 33.11 -3.75
N SER A 653 1.93 32.67 -3.06
CA SER A 653 3.24 33.33 -3.00
C SER A 653 3.73 33.82 -4.37
N SER A 654 3.92 35.15 -4.46
CA SER A 654 4.34 35.94 -5.63
C SER A 654 3.31 36.31 -6.71
N THR A 655 2.08 35.77 -6.75
CA THR A 655 1.05 36.24 -7.73
C THR A 655 -0.36 36.34 -7.17
N THR A 656 -0.85 37.56 -6.95
CA THR A 656 -2.27 37.84 -6.63
C THR A 656 -3.14 37.74 -7.89
N ASN A 657 -3.72 36.56 -8.08
CA ASN A 657 -4.72 36.32 -9.11
C ASN A 657 -6.12 36.67 -8.58
N VAL A 658 -6.95 37.29 -9.42
CA VAL A 658 -8.37 37.53 -9.14
C VAL A 658 -9.22 36.56 -9.94
N CYS A 659 -10.14 35.87 -9.30
CA CYS A 659 -11.18 35.13 -9.99
C CYS A 659 -12.34 36.08 -10.34
N GLU A 660 -12.48 36.41 -11.62
CA GLU A 660 -13.66 37.03 -12.22
C GLU A 660 -14.80 36.00 -12.24
N VAL A 661 -15.85 36.27 -11.48
CA VAL A 661 -17.08 35.46 -11.52
C VAL A 661 -18.14 36.16 -12.33
N THR A 662 -18.74 35.44 -13.28
CA THR A 662 -19.95 35.88 -14.00
C THR A 662 -21.13 35.01 -13.55
N LEU A 663 -22.13 35.61 -12.91
CA LEU A 663 -23.43 34.99 -12.69
C LEU A 663 -24.38 35.30 -13.86
N ARG A 664 -24.96 34.29 -14.49
CA ARG A 664 -26.01 34.41 -15.50
C ARG A 664 -27.30 33.79 -14.98
N SER A 665 -28.37 34.58 -14.90
CA SER A 665 -29.72 34.02 -14.79
C SER A 665 -30.07 33.33 -16.12
N LYS A 666 -30.32 32.02 -16.09
CA LYS A 666 -30.96 31.36 -17.23
C LYS A 666 -32.39 31.87 -17.30
N GLN A 667 -32.72 32.61 -18.36
CA GLN A 667 -34.12 32.97 -18.61
C GLN A 667 -34.92 31.69 -18.93
N VAL A 668 -35.62 31.18 -17.92
CA VAL A 668 -36.79 30.31 -18.13
C VAL A 668 -37.95 31.22 -18.58
N MET A 669 -37.86 31.71 -19.81
CA MET A 669 -39.00 32.20 -20.58
C MET A 669 -39.40 31.11 -21.58
N ASP A 670 -40.70 30.97 -21.80
CA ASP A 670 -41.32 29.89 -22.57
C ASP A 670 -40.85 29.81 -24.04
N GLN A 671 -39.72 29.14 -24.26
CA GLN A 671 -39.33 28.58 -25.56
C GLN A 671 -38.92 27.10 -25.48
N THR A 672 -39.23 26.43 -24.36
CA THR A 672 -39.73 25.05 -24.47
C THR A 672 -41.04 25.08 -25.24
N GLY A 673 -40.91 25.06 -26.56
CA GLY A 673 -41.91 24.46 -27.41
C GLY A 673 -42.07 23.00 -27.02
N LEU A 674 -42.85 22.74 -25.96
CA LEU A 674 -43.78 21.63 -26.03
C LEU A 674 -44.74 21.91 -27.19
N SER A 675 -44.26 21.63 -28.40
CA SER A 675 -44.93 20.56 -29.12
C SER A 675 -45.10 19.41 -28.13
N ILE A 676 -46.30 19.32 -27.55
CA ILE A 676 -46.80 18.06 -27.05
C ILE A 676 -46.56 17.10 -28.21
N PHE A 677 -45.62 16.18 -28.05
CA PHE A 677 -45.42 15.09 -28.99
C PHE A 677 -46.60 14.15 -28.80
N ASP A 678 -47.73 14.53 -29.41
CA ASP A 678 -49.00 13.82 -29.42
C ASP A 678 -48.83 12.60 -30.33
N GLY A 679 -48.06 11.64 -29.82
CA GLY A 679 -47.37 10.61 -30.59
C GLY A 679 -45.94 11.00 -31.02
N ILE A 680 -44.94 10.76 -30.16
CA ILE A 680 -43.85 9.87 -30.64
C ILE A 680 -44.53 8.51 -30.77
N SER A 681 -44.55 7.88 -31.95
CA SER A 681 -45.21 6.58 -32.03
C SER A 681 -44.43 5.56 -31.22
N ARG A 682 -45.14 4.60 -30.63
CA ARG A 682 -44.49 3.40 -30.08
C ARG A 682 -43.70 2.65 -31.14
N ASP A 683 -44.07 2.82 -32.41
CA ASP A 683 -43.42 2.21 -33.57
C ASP A 683 -42.05 2.86 -33.90
N ASP A 684 -41.84 4.12 -33.49
CA ASP A 684 -40.59 4.88 -33.67
C ASP A 684 -39.59 4.63 -32.52
N THR A 685 -40.12 4.32 -31.33
CA THR A 685 -39.32 3.90 -30.16
C THR A 685 -38.98 2.42 -30.20
N MET A 686 -37.87 2.06 -29.57
CA MET A 686 -37.42 0.69 -29.46
C MET A 686 -36.69 0.44 -28.14
N LYS A 687 -36.87 -0.75 -27.57
CA LYS A 687 -36.07 -1.22 -26.44
C LYS A 687 -34.76 -1.82 -26.93
N VAL A 688 -33.66 -1.34 -26.36
CA VAL A 688 -32.28 -1.81 -26.59
C VAL A 688 -31.74 -2.33 -25.27
N ILE A 689 -31.13 -3.51 -25.29
CA ILE A 689 -30.41 -4.08 -24.14
C ILE A 689 -28.93 -3.82 -24.32
N PHE A 690 -28.28 -3.22 -23.33
CA PHE A 690 -26.84 -3.25 -23.18
C PHE A 690 -26.47 -4.22 -22.06
N SER A 691 -25.47 -5.07 -22.26
CA SER A 691 -24.97 -5.97 -21.21
C SER A 691 -23.46 -5.99 -21.11
N TYR A 692 -22.96 -6.19 -19.91
CA TYR A 692 -21.54 -6.32 -19.59
C TYR A 692 -21.37 -7.26 -18.39
N GLY A 693 -20.49 -8.27 -18.49
CA GLY A 693 -20.44 -9.36 -17.52
C GLY A 693 -21.81 -10.02 -17.32
N THR A 694 -22.27 -10.04 -16.06
CA THR A 694 -23.64 -10.46 -15.68
C THR A 694 -24.65 -9.32 -15.62
N ASN A 695 -24.21 -8.06 -15.73
CA ASN A 695 -25.07 -6.88 -15.67
C ASN A 695 -25.77 -6.63 -17.02
N SER A 696 -27.01 -6.15 -16.99
CA SER A 696 -27.70 -5.64 -18.17
C SER A 696 -28.60 -4.46 -17.84
N GLN A 697 -28.75 -3.55 -18.80
CA GLN A 697 -29.64 -2.39 -18.74
C GLN A 697 -30.49 -2.31 -20.00
N ILE A 698 -31.76 -1.95 -19.84
CA ILE A 698 -32.72 -1.85 -20.94
C ILE A 698 -33.13 -0.38 -21.11
N ILE A 699 -32.72 0.23 -22.20
CA ILE A 699 -33.05 1.62 -22.53
C ILE A 699 -34.10 1.68 -23.66
N CYS A 700 -34.94 2.70 -23.63
CA CYS A 700 -35.84 3.01 -24.74
C CYS A 700 -35.20 4.10 -25.61
N ALA A 701 -34.72 3.72 -26.80
CA ALA A 701 -34.13 4.62 -27.78
C ALA A 701 -35.11 4.90 -28.93
N LEU A 702 -34.88 5.96 -29.71
CA LEU A 702 -35.51 6.10 -31.03
C LEU A 702 -34.76 5.23 -32.05
N LYS A 703 -35.49 4.57 -32.95
CA LYS A 703 -34.94 3.70 -34.01
C LYS A 703 -33.87 4.39 -34.89
N SER A 704 -33.93 5.72 -34.99
CA SER A 704 -33.02 6.56 -35.77
C SER A 704 -31.72 6.98 -35.08
N ILE A 705 -31.55 6.74 -33.77
CA ILE A 705 -30.35 7.17 -33.02
C ILE A 705 -29.15 6.25 -33.37
N PRO A 706 -27.97 6.80 -33.71
CA PRO A 706 -26.73 6.04 -33.86
C PRO A 706 -26.31 5.31 -32.59
N VAL A 707 -25.79 4.08 -32.71
CA VAL A 707 -25.44 3.24 -31.56
C VAL A 707 -24.44 3.92 -30.61
N TYR A 708 -23.42 4.62 -31.14
CA TYR A 708 -22.45 5.34 -30.29
C TYR A 708 -23.08 6.41 -29.39
N GLN A 709 -24.19 7.04 -29.79
CA GLN A 709 -24.84 8.08 -28.98
C GLN A 709 -25.54 7.51 -27.74
N LEU A 710 -25.89 6.22 -27.76
CA LEU A 710 -26.43 5.51 -26.60
C LEU A 710 -25.34 5.16 -25.58
N LEU A 711 -24.11 4.94 -26.06
CA LEU A 711 -22.93 4.60 -25.25
C LEU A 711 -22.28 5.83 -24.60
N ASN A 712 -22.52 7.04 -25.14
CA ASN A 712 -22.17 8.31 -24.49
C ASN A 712 -22.97 8.59 -23.18
N ASN A 713 -23.92 7.73 -22.78
CA ASN A 713 -24.64 7.88 -21.52
C ASN A 713 -23.86 7.24 -20.36
N ASN A 714 -22.99 8.01 -19.70
CA ASN A 714 -22.20 7.58 -18.55
C ASN A 714 -23.03 6.84 -17.50
N SER A 715 -24.26 7.30 -17.20
CA SER A 715 -25.11 6.65 -16.18
C SER A 715 -25.51 5.21 -16.53
N MET A 716 -25.52 4.84 -17.81
CA MET A 716 -25.72 3.45 -18.26
C MET A 716 -24.45 2.62 -18.06
N LEU A 717 -23.28 3.17 -18.37
CA LEU A 717 -21.99 2.49 -18.18
C LEU A 717 -21.69 2.30 -16.69
N GLU A 718 -21.96 3.31 -15.85
CA GLU A 718 -21.93 3.23 -14.39
C GLU A 718 -22.85 2.11 -13.86
N GLN A 719 -24.11 2.05 -14.32
CA GLN A 719 -25.06 0.99 -13.95
C GLN A 719 -24.66 -0.42 -14.43
N LEU A 720 -23.72 -0.52 -15.38
CA LEU A 720 -23.12 -1.78 -15.83
C LEU A 720 -21.79 -2.08 -15.11
N ASN A 721 -21.26 -1.16 -14.29
CA ASN A 721 -19.90 -1.16 -13.72
C ASN A 721 -18.76 -1.03 -14.76
N VAL A 722 -19.04 -0.43 -15.92
CA VAL A 722 -18.04 -0.12 -16.96
C VAL A 722 -17.47 1.28 -16.74
N ASN A 723 -16.56 1.41 -15.76
CA ASN A 723 -15.88 2.69 -15.45
C ASN A 723 -14.66 2.93 -16.36
N ILE A 724 -14.85 2.84 -17.68
CA ILE A 724 -13.82 2.83 -18.73
C ILE A 724 -14.31 3.65 -19.93
N SER A 725 -13.37 4.29 -20.65
CA SER A 725 -13.64 5.04 -21.88
C SER A 725 -14.29 4.17 -22.96
N PHE A 726 -15.28 4.70 -23.68
CA PHE A 726 -15.89 4.00 -24.82
C PHE A 726 -14.87 3.67 -25.94
N HIS A 727 -13.76 4.41 -26.04
CA HIS A 727 -12.69 4.08 -26.99
C HIS A 727 -11.92 2.80 -26.63
N ASP A 728 -12.00 2.34 -25.38
CA ASP A 728 -11.41 1.09 -24.88
C ASP A 728 -12.48 -0.01 -24.72
N CYS A 729 -13.54 0.04 -25.53
CA CYS A 729 -14.62 -0.94 -25.55
C CYS A 729 -14.91 -1.46 -26.96
N ASP A 730 -14.96 -2.78 -27.12
CA ASP A 730 -15.64 -3.44 -28.24
C ASP A 730 -17.15 -3.48 -27.96
N LEU A 731 -17.94 -3.40 -29.03
CA LEU A 731 -19.38 -3.68 -28.97
C LEU A 731 -19.71 -4.86 -29.89
N ALA A 732 -20.35 -5.89 -29.37
CA ALA A 732 -20.90 -6.99 -30.15
C ALA A 732 -22.43 -6.93 -30.21
N VAL A 733 -23.03 -7.45 -31.28
CA VAL A 733 -24.48 -7.62 -31.43
C VAL A 733 -24.87 -9.07 -31.22
N GLY A 734 -25.99 -9.28 -30.53
CA GLY A 734 -26.59 -10.58 -30.26
C GLY A 734 -26.14 -11.20 -28.93
N GLU A 735 -27.00 -12.05 -28.36
CA GLU A 735 -26.78 -12.71 -27.06
C GLU A 735 -25.46 -13.52 -27.03
N ASN A 736 -25.05 -14.08 -28.19
CA ASN A 736 -23.90 -14.96 -28.33
C ASN A 736 -22.63 -14.26 -28.87
N ASN A 737 -22.58 -12.92 -28.90
CA ASN A 737 -21.54 -12.13 -29.59
C ASN A 737 -21.44 -12.43 -31.11
N ASP A 738 -22.58 -12.52 -31.79
CA ASP A 738 -22.67 -12.97 -33.19
C ASP A 738 -21.86 -12.12 -34.18
N ARG A 739 -21.63 -10.83 -33.86
CA ARG A 739 -20.75 -9.93 -34.63
C ARG A 739 -20.21 -8.79 -33.77
N ILE A 740 -18.89 -8.60 -33.73
CA ILE A 740 -18.25 -7.35 -33.24
C ILE A 740 -18.47 -6.24 -34.28
N LEU A 741 -18.82 -5.05 -33.81
CA LEU A 741 -19.09 -3.87 -34.63
C LEU A 741 -17.80 -3.08 -34.92
N SER A 742 -17.62 -2.67 -36.17
CA SER A 742 -16.58 -1.73 -36.57
C SER A 742 -16.92 -0.29 -36.17
N GLN A 743 -15.95 0.62 -36.34
CA GLN A 743 -16.17 2.05 -36.08
C GLN A 743 -17.22 2.69 -37.03
N ASP A 744 -17.41 2.13 -38.23
CA ASP A 744 -18.46 2.53 -39.18
C ASP A 744 -19.83 1.88 -38.87
N ASP A 745 -19.83 0.74 -38.17
CA ASP A 745 -21.05 0.10 -37.67
C ASP A 745 -21.65 0.90 -36.52
N ILE A 746 -20.87 1.29 -35.50
CA ILE A 746 -21.41 2.06 -34.36
C ILE A 746 -21.99 3.44 -34.74
N GLN A 747 -21.65 3.95 -35.93
CA GLN A 747 -22.24 5.16 -36.55
C GLN A 747 -23.66 4.92 -37.12
N GLN A 748 -24.06 3.66 -37.34
CA GLN A 748 -25.36 3.32 -37.89
C GLN A 748 -26.49 3.49 -36.85
N PRO A 749 -27.71 3.86 -37.27
CA PRO A 749 -28.89 3.85 -36.42
C PRO A 749 -29.23 2.46 -35.87
N VAL A 750 -29.81 2.40 -34.66
CA VAL A 750 -30.27 1.14 -34.01
C VAL A 750 -31.12 0.26 -34.93
N VAL A 751 -31.99 0.85 -35.76
CA VAL A 751 -32.88 0.10 -36.66
C VAL A 751 -32.14 -0.82 -37.63
N ASN A 752 -30.88 -0.52 -37.97
CA ASN A 752 -30.06 -1.33 -38.88
C ASN A 752 -29.60 -2.67 -38.26
N TYR A 753 -29.82 -2.87 -36.96
CA TYR A 753 -29.50 -4.11 -36.23
C TYR A 753 -30.71 -5.02 -35.98
N LEU A 754 -31.89 -4.63 -36.46
CA LEU A 754 -33.10 -5.45 -36.37
C LEU A 754 -33.12 -6.56 -37.41
N SER A 755 -33.49 -7.77 -36.99
CA SER A 755 -33.93 -8.86 -37.88
C SER A 755 -35.45 -8.83 -38.14
N THR A 756 -36.26 -8.30 -37.22
CA THR A 756 -37.70 -7.99 -37.41
C THR A 756 -38.13 -6.79 -36.55
N ASP A 757 -39.13 -6.02 -36.99
CA ASP A 757 -39.57 -4.76 -36.35
C ASP A 757 -39.95 -4.81 -34.84
N ASN A 758 -40.19 -6.00 -34.31
CA ASN A 758 -40.63 -6.22 -32.92
C ASN A 758 -39.55 -6.86 -32.02
N GLN A 759 -38.36 -7.16 -32.53
CA GLN A 759 -37.28 -7.73 -31.71
C GLN A 759 -36.60 -6.68 -30.83
N LEU A 760 -36.01 -7.16 -29.74
CA LEU A 760 -35.06 -6.40 -28.92
C LEU A 760 -33.68 -6.51 -29.61
N VAL A 761 -32.97 -5.40 -29.76
CA VAL A 761 -31.54 -5.43 -30.11
C VAL A 761 -30.75 -5.49 -28.82
N HIS A 762 -29.81 -6.43 -28.77
CA HIS A 762 -28.91 -6.65 -27.65
C HIS A 762 -27.49 -6.33 -28.11
N PHE A 763 -26.90 -5.32 -27.48
CA PHE A 763 -25.48 -5.01 -27.59
C PHE A 763 -24.73 -5.52 -26.35
N ARG A 764 -23.66 -6.27 -26.54
CA ARG A 764 -22.76 -6.69 -25.47
C ARG A 764 -21.47 -5.87 -25.53
N ILE A 765 -21.14 -5.26 -24.41
CA ILE A 765 -19.90 -4.51 -24.23
C ILE A 765 -18.80 -5.50 -23.81
N SER A 766 -17.64 -5.41 -24.43
CA SER A 766 -16.39 -6.04 -23.97
C SER A 766 -15.33 -4.96 -23.83
N ILE A 767 -14.46 -5.07 -22.82
CA ILE A 767 -13.38 -4.12 -22.58
C ILE A 767 -12.14 -4.55 -23.36
N LEU A 768 -11.49 -3.58 -23.99
CA LEU A 768 -10.23 -3.74 -24.69
C LEU A 768 -9.07 -3.57 -23.70
N ILE A 769 -8.52 -4.69 -23.25
CA ILE A 769 -7.26 -4.68 -22.49
C ILE A 769 -6.09 -4.64 -23.46
N GLN A 770 -5.13 -3.75 -23.20
CA GLN A 770 -3.93 -3.56 -23.99
C GLN A 770 -2.72 -4.07 -23.22
N ILE A 771 -2.07 -5.12 -23.72
CA ILE A 771 -0.89 -5.72 -23.08
C ILE A 771 0.34 -5.39 -23.93
N PHE A 772 1.22 -4.55 -23.40
CA PHE A 772 2.47 -4.16 -24.06
C PHE A 772 3.60 -5.11 -23.65
N ARG A 773 4.20 -5.82 -24.62
CA ARG A 773 5.52 -6.41 -24.39
C ARG A 773 6.58 -5.31 -24.46
N TYR A 774 7.41 -5.21 -23.44
CA TYR A 774 8.55 -4.28 -23.42
C TYR A 774 9.64 -4.76 -24.40
N ASP A 775 10.17 -3.82 -25.18
CA ASP A 775 11.30 -4.01 -26.10
C ASP A 775 12.18 -2.75 -26.02
N GLU A 776 13.41 -2.93 -25.56
CA GLU A 776 14.37 -1.85 -25.30
C GLU A 776 14.66 -1.01 -26.55
N LYS A 777 14.64 -1.61 -27.75
CA LYS A 777 15.01 -0.93 -29.01
C LYS A 777 13.97 0.08 -29.48
N GLN A 778 12.70 -0.14 -29.11
CA GLN A 778 11.57 0.60 -29.65
C GLN A 778 10.69 1.27 -28.58
N LYS A 779 11.01 1.08 -27.28
CA LYS A 779 10.35 1.61 -26.08
C LYS A 779 8.86 1.26 -25.88
N LYS A 780 8.12 0.88 -26.94
CA LYS A 780 6.83 0.13 -26.96
C LYS A 780 6.60 -0.34 -28.40
N GLN A 781 6.52 -1.65 -28.69
CA GLN A 781 6.13 -2.08 -30.06
C GLN A 781 5.54 -3.49 -30.29
N LYS A 782 5.19 -4.27 -29.26
CA LYS A 782 4.22 -5.36 -29.44
C LYS A 782 3.08 -5.26 -28.44
N GLN A 783 2.07 -4.49 -28.85
CA GLN A 783 0.77 -4.38 -28.20
C GLN A 783 -0.08 -5.60 -28.60
N GLN A 784 -0.52 -6.37 -27.62
CA GLN A 784 -1.53 -7.41 -27.78
C GLN A 784 -2.84 -6.91 -27.17
N GLN A 785 -3.87 -6.80 -28.00
CA GLN A 785 -5.19 -6.34 -27.59
C GLN A 785 -6.06 -7.56 -27.29
N ILE A 786 -6.63 -7.62 -26.08
CA ILE A 786 -7.48 -8.72 -25.60
C ILE A 786 -8.84 -8.15 -25.22
N SER A 787 -9.88 -8.56 -25.95
CA SER A 787 -11.26 -8.20 -25.65
C SER A 787 -11.81 -9.11 -24.55
N ILE A 788 -12.13 -8.56 -23.38
CA ILE A 788 -12.70 -9.30 -22.24
C ILE A 788 -14.15 -8.90 -21.98
N SER A 789 -15.04 -9.86 -21.82
CA SER A 789 -16.47 -9.59 -21.59
C SER A 789 -16.89 -9.50 -20.11
N ASP A 790 -15.94 -9.69 -19.19
CA ASP A 790 -16.12 -9.60 -17.73
C ASP A 790 -14.76 -9.29 -17.05
N ARG A 791 -14.76 -8.41 -16.03
CA ARG A 791 -13.60 -8.03 -15.19
C ARG A 791 -13.48 -8.84 -13.90
N ASN A 792 -14.41 -9.77 -13.63
CA ASN A 792 -14.30 -10.74 -12.53
C ASN A 792 -13.16 -11.77 -12.71
N MET A 793 -12.52 -11.74 -13.88
CA MET A 793 -11.30 -12.45 -14.25
C MET A 793 -10.09 -12.03 -13.37
N THR A 794 -9.17 -12.96 -13.11
CA THR A 794 -7.89 -12.69 -12.42
C THR A 794 -6.77 -12.29 -13.38
N VAL A 795 -5.71 -11.67 -12.87
CA VAL A 795 -4.47 -11.38 -13.61
C VAL A 795 -3.85 -12.66 -14.21
N GLU A 796 -3.92 -13.79 -13.51
CA GLU A 796 -3.47 -15.10 -14.02
C GLU A 796 -4.28 -15.56 -15.25
N GLN A 797 -5.61 -15.42 -15.20
CA GLN A 797 -6.48 -15.78 -16.32
C GLN A 797 -6.25 -14.86 -17.53
N LEU A 798 -5.96 -13.58 -17.29
CA LEU A 798 -5.56 -12.64 -18.34
C LEU A 798 -4.21 -13.00 -18.96
N LEU A 799 -3.23 -13.43 -18.16
CA LEU A 799 -1.95 -13.98 -18.62
C LEU A 799 -2.17 -15.21 -19.52
N GLN A 800 -3.03 -16.15 -19.12
CA GLN A 800 -3.37 -17.33 -19.94
C GLN A 800 -4.00 -16.93 -21.30
N LEU A 801 -4.80 -15.86 -21.35
CA LEU A 801 -5.37 -15.34 -22.61
C LEU A 801 -4.33 -14.73 -23.57
N THR A 802 -3.12 -14.37 -23.11
CA THR A 802 -2.04 -13.89 -24.00
C THR A 802 -1.58 -14.98 -24.99
N LYS A 803 -1.73 -16.26 -24.62
CA LYS A 803 -1.23 -17.43 -25.36
C LYS A 803 0.29 -17.43 -25.60
N THR A 804 1.08 -16.75 -24.77
CA THR A 804 2.55 -16.86 -24.84
C THR A 804 3.01 -18.20 -24.27
N THR A 805 3.16 -19.20 -25.14
CA THR A 805 3.66 -20.55 -24.83
C THR A 805 5.18 -20.57 -24.58
N SER A 806 5.65 -19.75 -23.65
CA SER A 806 7.07 -19.57 -23.34
C SER A 806 7.25 -19.59 -21.83
N ASP A 807 8.09 -20.53 -21.36
CA ASP A 807 8.33 -20.87 -19.95
C ASP A 807 9.13 -19.78 -19.17
N VAL A 808 9.00 -18.52 -19.58
CA VAL A 808 9.82 -17.37 -19.16
C VAL A 808 8.98 -16.09 -19.06
N VAL A 809 7.65 -16.17 -19.17
CA VAL A 809 6.75 -15.00 -19.11
C VAL A 809 5.69 -15.27 -18.04
N GLU A 810 5.80 -14.59 -16.90
CA GLU A 810 5.07 -14.95 -15.68
C GLU A 810 4.18 -13.83 -15.12
N TYR A 811 4.46 -12.56 -15.46
CA TYR A 811 3.87 -11.42 -14.76
C TYR A 811 3.25 -10.37 -15.69
N LEU A 812 2.19 -9.74 -15.21
CA LEU A 812 1.73 -8.44 -15.70
C LEU A 812 2.10 -7.35 -14.70
N ALA A 813 2.60 -6.22 -15.20
CA ALA A 813 2.78 -5.00 -14.43
C ALA A 813 1.74 -3.94 -14.82
N SER A 814 1.42 -3.06 -13.88
CA SER A 814 0.68 -1.82 -14.17
C SER A 814 1.46 -0.98 -15.19
N ASN A 815 0.82 -0.54 -16.26
CA ASN A 815 1.41 0.43 -17.18
C ASN A 815 1.62 1.81 -16.51
N ASN A 816 0.83 2.11 -15.48
CA ASN A 816 0.86 3.39 -14.75
C ASN A 816 1.84 3.45 -13.58
N THR A 817 2.16 2.34 -12.90
CA THR A 817 3.11 2.33 -11.76
C THR A 817 4.27 1.35 -11.91
N GLN A 818 4.32 0.58 -13.00
CA GLN A 818 5.36 -0.45 -13.24
C GLN A 818 5.44 -1.53 -12.14
N VAL A 819 4.44 -1.59 -11.25
CA VAL A 819 4.32 -2.60 -10.19
C VAL A 819 3.77 -3.90 -10.77
N ILE A 820 4.42 -5.01 -10.44
CA ILE A 820 3.96 -6.35 -10.74
C ILE A 820 2.67 -6.62 -9.98
N ILE A 821 1.60 -6.95 -10.71
CA ILE A 821 0.28 -7.18 -10.16
C ILE A 821 0.16 -8.66 -9.78
N GLU A 822 -0.31 -8.92 -8.56
CA GLU A 822 -0.47 -10.26 -8.01
C GLU A 822 -1.43 -11.10 -8.87
N SER A 823 -1.05 -12.34 -9.17
CA SER A 823 -1.75 -13.24 -10.10
C SER A 823 -3.23 -13.48 -9.74
N TYR A 824 -3.55 -13.55 -8.45
CA TYR A 824 -4.90 -13.75 -7.92
C TYR A 824 -5.78 -12.49 -7.94
N LYS A 825 -5.20 -11.31 -8.19
CA LYS A 825 -5.95 -10.04 -8.14
C LYS A 825 -6.94 -9.96 -9.30
N GLN A 826 -8.17 -9.56 -9.01
CA GLN A 826 -9.22 -9.42 -10.02
C GLN A 826 -9.10 -8.11 -10.80
N LEU A 827 -9.38 -8.14 -12.10
CA LEU A 827 -9.28 -6.98 -12.98
C LEU A 827 -10.30 -5.87 -12.66
N LEU A 828 -11.35 -6.18 -11.89
CA LEU A 828 -12.30 -5.20 -11.37
C LEU A 828 -11.71 -4.32 -10.25
N ASN A 829 -10.69 -4.82 -9.53
CA ASN A 829 -9.99 -4.12 -8.44
C ASN A 829 -8.78 -3.30 -8.93
N LEU A 830 -8.71 -3.05 -10.24
CA LEU A 830 -7.68 -2.25 -10.92
C LEU A 830 -8.38 -1.09 -11.63
N ASN A 831 -7.76 0.08 -11.71
CA ASN A 831 -8.32 1.25 -12.40
C ASN A 831 -7.67 1.49 -13.77
N GLU A 832 -7.19 0.43 -14.43
CA GLU A 832 -6.47 0.50 -15.70
C GLU A 832 -6.83 -0.65 -16.64
N THR A 833 -6.68 -0.40 -17.94
CA THR A 833 -6.82 -1.35 -19.06
C THR A 833 -5.51 -1.59 -19.79
N GLU A 834 -4.46 -0.83 -19.49
CA GLU A 834 -3.11 -0.99 -20.02
C GLU A 834 -2.23 -1.74 -19.03
N PHE A 835 -1.61 -2.84 -19.47
CA PHE A 835 -0.64 -3.62 -18.70
C PHE A 835 0.64 -3.87 -19.50
N ILE A 836 1.74 -4.15 -18.80
CA ILE A 836 3.02 -4.53 -19.40
C ILE A 836 3.30 -6.00 -19.10
N LEU A 837 3.75 -6.75 -20.12
CA LEU A 837 4.06 -8.18 -20.01
C LEU A 837 5.54 -8.36 -19.67
N VAL A 838 5.83 -9.01 -18.53
CA VAL A 838 7.13 -9.00 -17.86
C VAL A 838 7.63 -10.42 -17.57
N GLN A 839 8.93 -10.62 -17.76
CA GLN A 839 9.63 -11.88 -17.47
C GLN A 839 10.24 -11.84 -16.06
N GLU A 840 10.43 -12.97 -15.36
CA GLU A 840 10.88 -12.92 -13.95
C GLU A 840 12.25 -12.22 -13.78
N TYR A 841 13.19 -12.46 -14.70
CA TYR A 841 14.49 -11.77 -14.71
C TYR A 841 14.40 -10.26 -15.02
N GLN A 842 13.21 -9.74 -15.35
CA GLN A 842 12.90 -8.32 -15.52
C GLN A 842 12.13 -7.73 -14.33
N THR A 843 11.95 -8.48 -13.23
CA THR A 843 11.38 -7.97 -11.98
C THR A 843 12.46 -7.64 -10.94
N CYS A 844 12.11 -6.82 -9.97
CA CYS A 844 12.90 -6.55 -8.76
C CYS A 844 11.97 -6.32 -7.57
N LEU A 845 12.42 -6.67 -6.35
CA LEU A 845 11.70 -6.36 -5.12
C LEU A 845 12.20 -5.03 -4.55
N VAL A 846 11.29 -4.10 -4.31
CA VAL A 846 11.55 -2.83 -3.64
C VAL A 846 10.98 -2.88 -2.22
N SER A 847 11.76 -2.41 -1.25
CA SER A 847 11.40 -2.26 0.15
C SER A 847 11.53 -0.80 0.55
N ILE A 848 10.48 -0.21 1.16
CA ILE A 848 10.49 1.16 1.65
C ILE A 848 10.25 1.17 3.15
N LYS A 849 11.30 1.42 3.93
CA LYS A 849 11.28 1.48 5.40
C LYS A 849 10.80 2.85 5.87
N LYS A 850 9.91 2.88 6.87
CA LYS A 850 9.49 4.14 7.52
C LYS A 850 10.29 4.40 8.80
N PRO A 851 10.70 5.64 9.07
CA PRO A 851 11.52 5.97 10.23
C PRO A 851 10.66 5.96 11.50
N LYS A 852 11.14 5.30 12.57
CA LYS A 852 10.36 5.09 13.80
C LYS A 852 9.95 6.37 14.56
N GLN A 853 10.55 7.53 14.23
CA GLN A 853 10.41 8.76 15.03
C GLN A 853 9.04 9.46 14.93
N LEU A 854 8.17 9.10 13.97
CA LEU A 854 6.82 9.67 13.85
C LEU A 854 5.72 8.86 14.56
N GLN A 855 6.05 7.71 15.17
CA GLN A 855 5.10 6.87 15.90
C GLN A 855 5.19 7.12 17.41
N LEU A 856 4.45 8.12 17.90
CA LEU A 856 4.20 8.35 19.34
C LEU A 856 3.25 7.31 19.98
N ILE A 857 2.82 6.33 19.21
CA ILE A 857 2.06 5.15 19.63
C ILE A 857 2.71 3.95 18.94
N GLU A 858 3.25 3.01 19.71
CA GLU A 858 3.78 1.75 19.17
C GLU A 858 2.62 0.91 18.63
N ILE A 859 2.52 0.80 17.30
CA ILE A 859 1.64 -0.12 16.60
C ILE A 859 2.55 -1.02 15.75
N ASP A 860 2.77 -2.25 16.20
CA ASP A 860 3.42 -3.29 15.41
C ASP A 860 2.56 -3.65 14.18
N GLU A 861 3.18 -4.30 13.19
CA GLU A 861 2.60 -4.68 11.89
C GLU A 861 2.34 -3.47 10.93
N GLY A 862 3.38 -3.03 10.19
CA GLY A 862 3.18 -2.12 9.04
C GLY A 862 4.33 -1.18 8.57
N ASN A 863 5.54 -1.27 9.14
CA ASN A 863 6.59 -0.27 8.92
C ASN A 863 7.44 -0.39 7.63
N GLU A 864 7.23 -1.42 6.81
CA GLU A 864 7.87 -1.56 5.48
C GLU A 864 6.84 -1.73 4.37
N LEU A 865 6.90 -0.90 3.32
CA LEU A 865 6.17 -1.13 2.08
C LEU A 865 7.03 -1.98 1.14
N ASN A 866 6.77 -3.28 1.13
CA ASN A 866 7.40 -4.22 0.20
C ASN A 866 6.54 -4.40 -1.05
N SER A 867 7.10 -4.24 -2.25
CA SER A 867 6.39 -4.38 -3.53
C SER A 867 7.33 -4.72 -4.69
N ARG A 868 6.89 -5.58 -5.61
CA ARG A 868 7.69 -6.00 -6.77
C ARG A 868 7.41 -5.08 -7.96
N PHE A 869 8.45 -4.60 -8.64
CA PHE A 869 8.40 -3.69 -9.79
C PHE A 869 9.09 -4.30 -11.02
N THR A 870 8.87 -3.75 -12.21
CA THR A 870 9.77 -3.99 -13.35
C THR A 870 11.12 -3.31 -13.10
N ILE A 871 12.22 -3.88 -13.60
CA ILE A 871 13.54 -3.21 -13.54
C ILE A 871 13.58 -1.90 -14.35
N PHE A 872 12.64 -1.72 -15.28
CA PHE A 872 12.53 -0.51 -16.10
C PHE A 872 11.72 0.61 -15.42
N ALA A 873 11.08 0.32 -14.28
CA ALA A 873 10.40 1.32 -13.46
C ALA A 873 11.35 2.45 -13.06
N THR A 874 10.82 3.66 -12.97
CA THR A 874 11.53 4.83 -12.45
C THR A 874 11.25 5.03 -10.97
N ILE A 875 12.11 5.78 -10.29
CA ILE A 875 11.87 6.27 -8.92
C ILE A 875 10.49 6.96 -8.83
N ALA A 876 10.09 7.78 -9.81
CA ALA A 876 8.77 8.41 -9.85
C ALA A 876 7.59 7.42 -9.82
N ASP A 877 7.77 6.21 -10.37
CA ASP A 877 6.74 5.17 -10.36
C ASP A 877 6.62 4.51 -8.97
N VAL A 878 7.74 4.41 -8.23
CA VAL A 878 7.78 3.99 -6.82
C VAL A 878 7.04 5.00 -5.93
N TYR A 879 7.28 6.30 -6.10
CA TYR A 879 6.52 7.36 -5.40
C TYR A 879 5.02 7.28 -5.72
N ARG A 880 4.66 7.09 -6.99
CA ARG A 880 3.26 6.99 -7.46
C ARG A 880 2.51 5.79 -6.87
N HIS A 881 3.18 4.64 -6.74
CA HIS A 881 2.63 3.46 -6.07
C HIS A 881 2.50 3.66 -4.55
N GLY A 882 3.58 4.12 -3.90
CA GLY A 882 3.61 4.35 -2.45
C GLY A 882 2.70 5.49 -1.98
N LYS A 883 2.20 6.32 -2.90
CA LYS A 883 1.46 7.58 -2.63
C LYS A 883 2.27 8.54 -1.75
N ILE A 884 3.58 8.59 -2.00
CA ILE A 884 4.54 9.38 -1.23
C ILE A 884 4.50 10.82 -1.74
N ASP A 885 4.48 11.79 -0.81
CA ASP A 885 4.49 13.22 -1.13
C ASP A 885 5.89 13.67 -1.57
N VAL A 886 6.05 13.90 -2.89
CA VAL A 886 7.31 14.29 -3.54
C VAL A 886 7.86 15.65 -3.09
N GLU A 887 7.05 16.51 -2.46
CA GLU A 887 7.48 17.82 -1.96
C GLU A 887 8.03 17.77 -0.52
N ARG A 888 7.76 16.68 0.21
CA ARG A 888 8.04 16.58 1.65
C ARG A 888 8.91 15.40 2.02
N GLN A 889 8.78 14.30 1.29
CA GLN A 889 9.36 13.01 1.64
C GLN A 889 10.28 12.51 0.53
N HIS A 890 11.39 11.89 0.91
CA HIS A 890 12.42 11.45 -0.01
C HIS A 890 12.77 9.98 0.21
N LEU A 891 13.00 9.27 -0.90
CA LEU A 891 13.47 7.88 -0.90
C LEU A 891 15.00 7.85 -0.83
N LEU A 892 15.53 7.65 0.37
CA LEU A 892 16.96 7.54 0.65
C LEU A 892 17.43 6.11 0.36
N TYR A 893 18.23 5.92 -0.69
CA TYR A 893 18.78 4.62 -1.06
C TYR A 893 19.99 4.26 -0.19
N SER A 894 20.00 3.04 0.36
CA SER A 894 21.06 2.52 1.24
C SER A 894 21.46 3.43 2.41
N ASP A 895 20.54 4.28 2.88
CA ASP A 895 20.78 5.34 3.87
C ASP A 895 21.81 6.42 3.47
N ASP A 896 22.24 6.46 2.19
CA ASP A 896 23.31 7.34 1.67
C ASP A 896 22.81 8.54 0.85
N PHE A 897 21.95 8.30 -0.15
CA PHE A 897 21.62 9.29 -1.19
C PHE A 897 20.19 9.17 -1.72
N VAL A 898 19.61 10.28 -2.17
CA VAL A 898 18.28 10.34 -2.80
C VAL A 898 18.45 10.43 -4.32
N PRO A 899 18.12 9.39 -5.10
CA PRO A 899 18.17 9.44 -6.57
C PRO A 899 17.07 10.33 -7.15
N THR A 900 17.30 10.90 -8.34
CA THR A 900 16.24 11.64 -9.04
C THR A 900 15.09 10.75 -9.52
N MET A 901 13.92 11.39 -9.63
CA MET A 901 12.66 10.79 -10.09
C MET A 901 12.74 10.00 -11.40
N ASN A 902 13.69 10.32 -12.29
CA ASN A 902 13.89 9.67 -13.58
C ASN A 902 14.91 8.50 -13.57
N ALA A 903 15.60 8.24 -12.45
CA ALA A 903 16.49 7.07 -12.35
C ALA A 903 15.69 5.77 -12.42
N GLN A 904 16.21 4.74 -13.08
CA GLN A 904 15.52 3.45 -13.28
C GLN A 904 16.00 2.39 -12.28
N LEU A 905 15.11 1.49 -11.84
CA LEU A 905 15.41 0.47 -10.84
C LEU A 905 16.51 -0.52 -11.26
N ILE A 906 16.73 -0.72 -12.56
CA ILE A 906 17.84 -1.51 -13.11
C ILE A 906 19.21 -1.03 -12.61
N SER A 907 19.41 0.28 -12.45
CA SER A 907 20.63 0.87 -11.90
C SER A 907 20.88 0.47 -10.44
N PHE A 908 19.87 0.03 -9.70
CA PHE A 908 19.99 -0.34 -8.29
C PHE A 908 20.12 -1.86 -8.08
N ARG A 909 20.12 -2.65 -9.16
CA ARG A 909 19.99 -4.12 -9.13
C ARG A 909 21.16 -4.87 -8.46
N LEU A 910 22.28 -4.21 -8.17
CA LEU A 910 23.42 -4.81 -7.45
C LEU A 910 23.04 -5.39 -6.08
N THR A 911 21.97 -4.88 -5.44
CA THR A 911 21.37 -5.48 -4.24
C THR A 911 19.87 -5.68 -4.44
N SER A 912 19.41 -6.92 -4.31
CA SER A 912 17.98 -7.28 -4.28
C SER A 912 17.66 -7.89 -2.90
N PRO A 913 16.66 -7.39 -2.15
CA PRO A 913 15.76 -6.28 -2.52
C PRO A 913 16.47 -4.91 -2.57
N ILE A 914 15.96 -4.03 -3.42
CA ILE A 914 16.30 -2.62 -3.48
C ILE A 914 15.68 -1.96 -2.24
N GLN A 915 16.51 -1.46 -1.32
CA GLN A 915 16.05 -0.87 -0.05
C GLN A 915 16.13 0.65 -0.07
N PHE A 916 15.02 1.30 0.21
CA PHE A 916 14.92 2.73 0.49
C PHE A 916 14.46 2.95 1.93
N THR A 917 14.99 3.97 2.58
CA THR A 917 14.43 4.56 3.80
C THR A 917 13.66 5.82 3.40
N LEU A 918 12.44 5.98 3.89
CA LEU A 918 11.68 7.20 3.72
C LEU A 918 12.20 8.25 4.71
N MET A 919 12.52 9.46 4.23
CA MET A 919 12.95 10.57 5.09
C MET A 919 12.12 11.83 4.82
N ASP A 920 11.80 12.58 5.86
CA ASP A 920 11.10 13.86 5.75
C ASP A 920 12.12 15.00 5.67
N GLY A 921 12.12 15.75 4.55
CA GLY A 921 13.05 16.85 4.27
C GLY A 921 14.20 16.50 3.31
N ASN A 922 14.64 17.51 2.55
CA ASN A 922 15.67 17.37 1.52
C ASN A 922 17.07 17.17 2.09
N LEU A 923 17.90 16.40 1.38
CA LEU A 923 19.35 16.41 1.57
C LEU A 923 19.95 17.71 1.00
N PRO A 924 20.97 18.32 1.65
CA PRO A 924 21.37 19.70 1.38
C PRO A 924 22.18 19.88 0.08
N ILE A 925 22.81 18.83 -0.42
CA ILE A 925 23.68 18.89 -1.61
C ILE A 925 23.03 18.15 -2.76
N THR A 926 23.22 18.74 -3.93
CA THR A 926 22.89 18.19 -5.22
C THR A 926 24.18 17.77 -5.92
N ILE A 927 24.25 16.55 -6.45
CA ILE A 927 25.36 16.08 -7.28
C ILE A 927 24.85 15.84 -8.69
N THR A 928 25.56 16.37 -9.68
CA THR A 928 25.30 16.12 -11.10
C THR A 928 26.55 15.48 -11.72
N ILE A 929 26.52 14.19 -12.05
CA ILE A 929 27.65 13.49 -12.70
C ILE A 929 27.35 13.34 -14.18
N LEU A 930 28.22 13.88 -15.03
CA LEU A 930 28.12 13.79 -16.49
C LEU A 930 29.08 12.71 -17.02
N ASN A 931 28.55 11.66 -17.65
CA ASN A 931 29.38 10.79 -18.49
C ASN A 931 29.66 11.53 -19.80
N VAL A 932 30.91 11.97 -19.97
CA VAL A 932 31.35 12.78 -21.11
C VAL A 932 31.31 11.98 -22.42
N GLU A 933 31.41 10.65 -22.37
CA GLU A 933 31.41 9.79 -23.55
C GLU A 933 30.01 9.42 -24.05
N GLU A 934 29.12 9.03 -23.14
CA GLU A 934 27.72 8.69 -23.47
C GLU A 934 26.84 9.94 -23.63
N GLY A 935 27.30 11.12 -23.17
CA GLY A 935 26.52 12.36 -23.16
C GLY A 935 25.35 12.35 -22.17
N PHE A 936 25.30 11.38 -21.27
CA PHE A 936 24.25 11.19 -20.27
C PHE A 936 24.69 11.70 -18.90
N SER A 937 23.78 12.34 -18.16
CA SER A 937 24.04 12.85 -16.81
C SER A 937 23.08 12.24 -15.80
N ILE A 938 23.62 11.67 -14.73
CA ILE A 938 22.86 11.31 -13.52
C ILE A 938 22.85 12.49 -12.56
N LYS A 939 21.77 12.59 -11.77
CA LYS A 939 21.62 13.60 -10.73
C LYS A 939 21.06 12.93 -9.47
N PHE A 940 21.51 13.35 -8.30
CA PHE A 940 21.06 12.85 -7.01
C PHE A 940 21.35 13.85 -5.90
N HIS A 941 20.86 13.59 -4.68
CA HIS A 941 21.13 14.41 -3.50
C HIS A 941 21.80 13.59 -2.39
N CYS A 942 22.71 14.19 -1.63
CA CYS A 942 23.52 13.50 -0.61
C CYS A 942 23.89 14.42 0.57
N LEU A 943 24.55 13.85 1.59
CA LEU A 943 25.18 14.58 2.70
C LEU A 943 26.60 15.05 2.32
N MET A 944 27.08 16.12 2.97
CA MET A 944 28.46 16.65 2.78
C MET A 944 29.55 15.66 3.20
N SER A 945 29.23 14.78 4.16
CA SER A 945 30.11 13.75 4.70
C SER A 945 30.29 12.52 3.78
N ILE A 946 29.74 12.53 2.56
CA ILE A 946 29.94 11.42 1.61
C ILE A 946 31.35 11.49 1.01
N THR A 947 32.04 10.35 0.94
CA THR A 947 33.40 10.29 0.42
C THR A 947 33.46 10.15 -1.10
N VAL A 948 34.57 10.57 -1.70
CA VAL A 948 34.92 10.36 -3.11
C VAL A 948 34.76 8.88 -3.49
N LYS A 949 35.26 7.95 -2.67
CA LYS A 949 35.07 6.50 -2.85
C LYS A 949 33.59 6.08 -2.93
N ARG A 950 32.72 6.69 -2.12
CA ARG A 950 31.28 6.39 -2.16
C ARG A 950 30.59 7.04 -3.36
N LEU A 951 30.97 8.26 -3.74
CA LEU A 951 30.51 8.92 -4.97
C LEU A 951 30.90 8.12 -6.22
N TYR A 952 32.11 7.55 -6.25
CA TYR A 952 32.54 6.59 -7.26
C TYR A 952 31.60 5.38 -7.33
N GLN A 953 31.37 4.69 -6.21
CA GLN A 953 30.45 3.54 -6.17
C GLN A 953 29.03 3.91 -6.64
N ILE A 954 28.52 5.09 -6.28
CA ILE A 954 27.22 5.60 -6.73
C ILE A 954 27.22 5.87 -8.23
N ALA A 955 28.27 6.47 -8.78
CA ALA A 955 28.40 6.66 -10.23
C ALA A 955 28.44 5.31 -10.96
N TYR A 956 29.24 4.36 -10.47
CA TYR A 956 29.40 3.02 -11.06
C TYR A 956 28.10 2.21 -11.04
N GLN A 957 27.37 2.29 -9.93
CA GLN A 957 26.04 1.72 -9.79
C GLN A 957 25.03 2.39 -10.73
N LEU A 958 24.94 3.72 -10.74
CA LEU A 958 23.89 4.45 -11.49
C LEU A 958 24.09 4.42 -13.02
N PHE A 959 25.34 4.48 -13.50
CA PHE A 959 25.67 4.33 -14.92
C PHE A 959 25.82 2.86 -15.37
N SER A 960 25.80 1.88 -14.46
CA SER A 960 26.13 0.47 -14.73
C SER A 960 27.46 0.33 -15.49
N ILE A 961 28.56 0.71 -14.86
CA ILE A 961 29.93 0.71 -15.44
C ILE A 961 30.93 0.03 -14.52
N ASN A 962 32.01 -0.48 -15.11
CA ASN A 962 33.17 -1.01 -14.39
C ASN A 962 34.00 0.13 -13.77
N ASP A 963 34.44 -0.08 -12.53
CA ASP A 963 35.15 0.88 -11.69
C ASP A 963 36.60 1.12 -12.11
N ASN A 964 37.28 0.08 -12.62
CA ASN A 964 38.71 0.13 -12.95
C ASN A 964 39.03 1.09 -14.11
N PHE A 965 38.09 1.30 -15.02
CA PHE A 965 38.32 2.04 -16.27
C PHE A 965 37.93 3.52 -16.23
N HIS A 966 37.48 4.07 -15.10
CA HIS A 966 36.94 5.43 -15.02
C HIS A 966 37.61 6.30 -13.94
N GLN A 967 37.42 7.62 -14.06
CA GLN A 967 37.67 8.61 -13.01
C GLN A 967 36.54 9.63 -12.95
N LEU A 968 36.33 10.17 -11.74
CA LEU A 968 35.58 11.38 -11.51
C LEU A 968 36.56 12.55 -11.48
N ILE A 969 36.20 13.61 -12.20
CA ILE A 969 36.94 14.85 -12.30
C ILE A 969 36.07 15.99 -11.79
N TYR A 970 36.66 16.85 -10.97
CA TYR A 970 36.08 18.09 -10.46
C TYR A 970 37.03 19.23 -10.78
N SER A 971 36.53 20.30 -11.41
CA SER A 971 37.32 21.48 -11.77
C SER A 971 38.67 21.15 -12.44
N ASP A 972 38.61 20.31 -13.49
CA ASP A 972 39.74 19.77 -14.27
C ASP A 972 40.78 18.94 -13.49
N CYS A 973 40.52 18.62 -12.22
CA CYS A 973 41.36 17.81 -11.35
C CYS A 973 40.76 16.40 -11.14
N SER A 974 41.60 15.36 -11.15
CA SER A 974 41.18 13.99 -10.83
C SER A 974 40.93 13.80 -9.34
N LEU A 975 39.86 13.09 -9.00
CA LEU A 975 39.53 12.71 -7.62
C LEU A 975 40.18 11.35 -7.33
N ASP A 976 41.42 11.38 -6.84
CA ASP A 976 42.25 10.18 -6.59
C ASP A 976 42.43 9.83 -5.10
N ASP A 977 41.87 10.63 -4.18
CA ASP A 977 41.86 10.35 -2.74
C ASP A 977 40.49 9.79 -2.33
N ASP A 978 40.46 8.49 -2.02
CA ASP A 978 39.25 7.73 -1.68
C ASP A 978 38.53 8.27 -0.42
N GLU A 979 39.29 8.77 0.56
CA GLU A 979 38.77 9.11 1.89
C GLU A 979 38.35 10.59 2.00
N MET A 980 38.66 11.40 0.98
CA MET A 980 38.25 12.80 0.84
C MET A 980 36.72 12.91 0.78
N SER A 981 36.13 13.87 1.50
CA SER A 981 34.68 14.14 1.49
C SER A 981 34.30 15.28 0.55
N LEU A 982 33.00 15.53 0.35
CA LEU A 982 32.55 16.75 -0.32
C LEU A 982 32.90 18.02 0.49
N GLU A 983 32.98 17.92 1.81
CA GLU A 983 33.37 19.06 2.69
C GLU A 983 34.82 19.49 2.43
N ASP A 984 35.68 18.57 2.01
CA ASP A 984 37.06 18.83 1.64
C ASP A 984 37.21 19.40 0.21
N LEU A 985 36.21 19.16 -0.65
CA LEU A 985 36.19 19.62 -2.06
C LEU A 985 35.61 21.02 -2.23
N ASP A 986 34.40 21.25 -1.74
CA ASP A 986 33.78 22.58 -1.64
C ASP A 986 32.73 22.59 -0.51
N PRO A 987 33.10 23.04 0.70
CA PRO A 987 32.19 23.09 1.85
C PRO A 987 31.10 24.16 1.72
N THR A 988 31.07 24.91 0.61
CA THR A 988 30.10 25.99 0.37
C THR A 988 29.10 25.72 -0.75
N SER A 989 29.35 24.73 -1.62
CA SER A 989 28.45 24.44 -2.74
C SER A 989 27.28 23.53 -2.36
N THR A 990 26.11 23.86 -2.91
CA THR A 990 24.89 23.03 -2.85
C THR A 990 24.57 22.31 -4.18
N ASP A 991 25.32 22.57 -5.27
CA ASP A 991 25.23 21.81 -6.53
C ASP A 991 26.65 21.59 -7.08
N ILE A 992 27.14 20.35 -7.02
CA ILE A 992 28.50 19.97 -7.42
C ILE A 992 28.42 19.15 -8.69
N GLN A 993 29.01 19.67 -9.77
CA GLN A 993 29.08 19.00 -11.06
C GLN A 993 30.40 18.24 -11.21
N LEU A 994 30.30 16.93 -11.44
CA LEU A 994 31.43 16.03 -11.68
C LEU A 994 31.41 15.55 -13.14
N GLN A 995 32.59 15.35 -13.72
CA GLN A 995 32.74 14.68 -15.01
C GLN A 995 33.25 13.25 -14.78
N LEU A 996 32.52 12.26 -15.31
CA LEU A 996 32.99 10.89 -15.42
C LEU A 996 33.68 10.73 -16.77
N ILE A 997 34.96 10.33 -16.75
CA ILE A 997 35.79 10.13 -17.94
C ILE A 997 36.43 8.74 -17.91
N CYS A 998 36.43 8.07 -19.08
CA CYS A 998 37.13 6.81 -19.28
C CYS A 998 38.67 7.03 -19.29
N LYS A 999 39.39 6.28 -18.45
CA LYS A 999 40.86 6.24 -18.40
C LYS A 999 41.46 5.50 -19.58
N THR A 1000 40.77 4.47 -20.09
CA THR A 1000 41.30 3.63 -21.16
C THR A 1000 40.96 4.19 -22.54
N VAL A 1001 41.92 4.05 -23.46
CA VAL A 1001 41.72 4.40 -24.88
C VAL A 1001 41.01 3.27 -25.63
N LEU A 1002 41.27 2.02 -25.22
CA LEU A 1002 40.81 0.80 -25.86
C LEU A 1002 39.39 0.41 -25.42
N LYS A 1003 38.58 -0.09 -26.36
CA LYS A 1003 37.17 -0.48 -26.12
C LYS A 1003 36.79 -1.76 -26.83
N SER A 1004 35.82 -2.48 -26.27
CA SER A 1004 35.19 -3.69 -26.79
C SER A 1004 33.79 -3.37 -27.32
N SER A 1005 33.56 -3.51 -28.62
CA SER A 1005 32.27 -3.28 -29.29
C SER A 1005 31.53 -4.60 -29.49
N ILE A 1006 30.71 -5.00 -28.52
CA ILE A 1006 30.07 -6.31 -28.47
C ILE A 1006 28.67 -6.24 -29.05
N THR A 1007 28.38 -7.12 -30.02
CA THR A 1007 27.07 -7.21 -30.67
C THR A 1007 26.31 -8.46 -30.22
N TYR A 1008 25.05 -8.31 -29.83
CA TYR A 1008 24.13 -9.40 -29.48
C TYR A 1008 22.76 -9.11 -30.07
N ARG A 1009 22.18 -10.02 -30.87
CA ARG A 1009 20.82 -9.90 -31.44
C ARG A 1009 20.52 -8.52 -32.07
N ASN A 1010 21.48 -7.94 -32.78
CA ASN A 1010 21.42 -6.59 -33.36
C ASN A 1010 21.23 -5.44 -32.34
N GLN A 1011 21.66 -5.61 -31.09
CA GLN A 1011 22.11 -4.55 -30.18
C GLN A 1011 23.64 -4.54 -30.21
N THR A 1012 24.27 -3.37 -30.13
CA THR A 1012 25.72 -3.26 -29.95
C THR A 1012 26.00 -2.33 -28.77
N ILE A 1013 26.81 -2.79 -27.84
CA ILE A 1013 27.32 -2.01 -26.70
C ILE A 1013 28.81 -1.78 -26.87
N ILE A 1014 29.31 -0.68 -26.32
CA ILE A 1014 30.75 -0.37 -26.28
C ILE A 1014 31.15 -0.35 -24.81
N LEU A 1015 32.07 -1.24 -24.43
CA LEU A 1015 32.62 -1.33 -23.07
C LEU A 1015 34.08 -0.89 -23.09
N PRO A 1016 34.54 -0.05 -22.15
CA PRO A 1016 35.98 0.22 -22.02
C PRO A 1016 36.73 -1.02 -21.49
N CYS A 1017 37.98 -1.16 -21.90
CA CYS A 1017 38.90 -2.20 -21.44
C CYS A 1017 40.36 -1.71 -21.54
N ASP A 1018 41.28 -2.45 -20.95
CA ASP A 1018 42.73 -2.33 -21.17
C ASP A 1018 43.31 -3.68 -21.64
N GLY A 1019 44.63 -3.76 -21.82
CA GLY A 1019 45.30 -4.99 -22.27
C GLY A 1019 45.30 -6.13 -21.23
N GLU A 1020 45.32 -5.78 -19.93
CA GLU A 1020 45.34 -6.73 -18.80
C GLU A 1020 43.93 -7.26 -18.45
N THR A 1021 42.89 -6.68 -19.06
CA THR A 1021 41.50 -7.11 -18.92
C THR A 1021 41.30 -8.52 -19.49
N LEU A 1022 40.70 -9.43 -18.71
CA LEU A 1022 40.27 -10.75 -19.18
C LEU A 1022 38.97 -10.68 -20.00
N ALA A 1023 38.88 -11.51 -21.04
CA ALA A 1023 37.67 -11.67 -21.84
C ALA A 1023 36.44 -12.06 -21.00
N SER A 1024 36.61 -12.82 -19.91
CA SER A 1024 35.54 -13.13 -18.96
C SER A 1024 34.86 -11.89 -18.40
N HIS A 1025 35.63 -10.90 -17.93
CA HIS A 1025 35.09 -9.66 -17.35
C HIS A 1025 34.34 -8.83 -18.41
N VAL A 1026 34.84 -8.82 -19.65
CA VAL A 1026 34.19 -8.18 -20.80
C VAL A 1026 32.85 -8.87 -21.14
N ILE A 1027 32.78 -10.19 -21.02
CA ILE A 1027 31.54 -10.97 -21.19
C ILE A 1027 30.58 -10.74 -20.00
N GLU A 1028 31.06 -10.72 -18.76
CA GLU A 1028 30.24 -10.51 -17.57
C GLU A 1028 29.57 -9.13 -17.55
N GLU A 1029 30.30 -8.08 -17.91
CA GLU A 1029 29.76 -6.73 -18.07
C GLU A 1029 28.82 -6.63 -19.28
N ALA A 1030 29.10 -7.35 -20.37
CA ALA A 1030 28.17 -7.45 -21.49
C ALA A 1030 26.85 -8.11 -21.10
N PHE A 1031 26.89 -9.17 -20.30
CA PHE A 1031 25.70 -9.85 -19.77
C PHE A 1031 24.87 -8.90 -18.89
N ARG A 1032 25.54 -8.15 -18.00
CA ARG A 1032 24.93 -7.10 -17.18
C ARG A 1032 24.22 -6.05 -18.05
N ARG A 1033 24.89 -5.54 -19.09
CA ARG A 1033 24.36 -4.52 -20.02
C ARG A 1033 23.28 -5.04 -20.97
N PHE A 1034 23.28 -6.33 -21.34
CA PHE A 1034 22.25 -6.98 -22.16
C PHE A 1034 21.12 -7.65 -21.34
N CYS A 1035 21.08 -7.46 -20.01
CA CYS A 1035 20.17 -8.13 -19.08
C CYS A 1035 20.17 -9.69 -19.16
N ILE A 1036 21.28 -10.30 -19.60
CA ILE A 1036 21.42 -11.76 -19.68
C ILE A 1036 21.83 -12.30 -18.30
N PRO A 1037 21.10 -13.27 -17.71
CA PRO A 1037 21.47 -13.87 -16.42
C PRO A 1037 22.86 -14.54 -16.47
N GLN A 1038 23.70 -14.32 -15.45
CA GLN A 1038 25.10 -14.78 -15.43
C GLN A 1038 25.22 -16.31 -15.40
N GLU A 1039 24.24 -17.02 -14.85
CA GLU A 1039 24.13 -18.48 -14.91
C GLU A 1039 24.10 -19.02 -16.36
N HIS A 1040 23.69 -18.20 -17.33
CA HIS A 1040 23.72 -18.53 -18.74
C HIS A 1040 25.08 -18.30 -19.42
N MET A 1041 26.11 -17.77 -18.74
CA MET A 1041 27.41 -17.48 -19.36
C MET A 1041 28.01 -18.68 -20.10
N ASN A 1042 27.79 -19.88 -19.58
CA ASN A 1042 28.26 -21.14 -20.20
C ASN A 1042 27.57 -21.49 -21.53
N ILE A 1043 26.35 -21.02 -21.82
CA ILE A 1043 25.62 -21.31 -23.08
C ILE A 1043 25.89 -20.31 -24.21
N TYR A 1044 26.71 -19.27 -23.95
CA TYR A 1044 27.16 -18.32 -24.96
C TYR A 1044 28.66 -18.45 -25.23
N GLU A 1045 29.10 -17.92 -26.36
CA GLU A 1045 30.49 -17.73 -26.76
C GLU A 1045 30.71 -16.33 -27.33
N LEU A 1046 31.94 -15.84 -27.19
CA LEU A 1046 32.39 -14.57 -27.72
C LEU A 1046 33.22 -14.83 -28.98
N LEU A 1047 32.83 -14.25 -30.11
CA LEU A 1047 33.58 -14.30 -31.36
C LEU A 1047 34.18 -12.92 -31.64
N ALA A 1048 35.48 -12.85 -31.93
CA ALA A 1048 36.10 -11.68 -32.52
C ALA A 1048 35.70 -11.59 -34.01
N LYS A 1049 35.25 -10.40 -34.45
CA LYS A 1049 34.95 -10.12 -35.86
C LYS A 1049 36.16 -9.50 -36.56
N ASP A 1050 37.18 -10.31 -36.82
CA ASP A 1050 38.26 -9.94 -37.72
C ASP A 1050 37.86 -10.18 -39.20
N SER A 1051 38.82 -10.44 -40.08
CA SER A 1051 38.57 -10.93 -41.44
C SER A 1051 37.90 -12.30 -41.47
N ASP A 1052 38.26 -13.17 -40.54
CA ASP A 1052 37.59 -14.42 -40.22
C ASP A 1052 36.89 -14.28 -38.84
N THR A 1053 35.95 -15.17 -38.50
CA THR A 1053 35.28 -15.13 -37.18
C THR A 1053 36.01 -16.02 -36.19
N THR A 1054 36.82 -15.43 -35.32
CA THR A 1054 37.69 -16.16 -34.38
C THR A 1054 37.01 -16.35 -33.02
N GLN A 1055 36.85 -17.59 -32.57
CA GLN A 1055 36.28 -17.91 -31.25
C GLN A 1055 37.28 -17.57 -30.14
N ILE A 1056 36.83 -16.85 -29.10
CA ILE A 1056 37.68 -16.36 -28.01
C ILE A 1056 37.44 -17.17 -26.74
N ASP A 1057 38.53 -17.62 -26.12
CA ASP A 1057 38.50 -18.24 -24.80
C ASP A 1057 38.31 -17.15 -23.72
N SER A 1058 37.40 -17.36 -22.78
CA SER A 1058 37.11 -16.40 -21.70
C SER A 1058 38.33 -16.12 -20.79
N THR A 1059 39.36 -16.97 -20.82
CA THR A 1059 40.60 -16.79 -20.07
C THR A 1059 41.69 -16.01 -20.81
N MET A 1060 41.46 -15.59 -22.07
CA MET A 1060 42.40 -14.74 -22.80
C MET A 1060 42.40 -13.30 -22.28
N LEU A 1061 43.58 -12.67 -22.33
CA LEU A 1061 43.75 -11.24 -22.12
C LEU A 1061 43.38 -10.46 -23.39
N ILE A 1062 42.89 -9.24 -23.22
CA ILE A 1062 42.56 -8.34 -24.33
C ILE A 1062 43.81 -7.97 -25.15
N GLU A 1063 45.01 -7.91 -24.54
CA GLU A 1063 46.27 -7.74 -25.29
C GLU A 1063 46.61 -8.95 -26.20
N ASP A 1064 46.25 -10.18 -25.83
CA ASP A 1064 46.41 -11.35 -26.70
C ASP A 1064 45.41 -11.30 -27.87
N ILE A 1065 44.16 -10.90 -27.60
CA ILE A 1065 43.11 -10.78 -28.60
C ILE A 1065 43.41 -9.65 -29.61
N LEU A 1066 44.04 -8.55 -29.16
CA LEU A 1066 44.47 -7.45 -30.02
C LEU A 1066 45.43 -7.89 -31.13
N GLN A 1067 46.18 -8.98 -30.96
CA GLN A 1067 47.11 -9.49 -31.98
C GLN A 1067 46.41 -10.04 -33.23
N LEU A 1068 45.08 -10.26 -33.17
CA LEU A 1068 44.24 -10.61 -34.33
C LEU A 1068 43.91 -9.39 -35.21
N PHE A 1069 44.13 -8.17 -34.72
CA PHE A 1069 43.65 -6.93 -35.34
C PHE A 1069 44.81 -6.02 -35.80
N PRO A 1070 44.56 -5.06 -36.71
CA PRO A 1070 45.52 -4.01 -37.06
C PRO A 1070 46.00 -3.23 -35.84
N SER A 1071 47.28 -2.83 -35.79
CA SER A 1071 47.89 -2.20 -34.61
C SER A 1071 47.43 -0.75 -34.31
N ASP A 1072 46.51 -0.22 -35.12
CA ASP A 1072 45.77 1.03 -34.93
C ASP A 1072 44.31 0.81 -34.46
N THR A 1073 43.94 -0.44 -34.12
CA THR A 1073 42.60 -0.79 -33.64
C THR A 1073 42.34 -0.28 -32.22
N VAL A 1074 41.51 0.75 -32.11
CA VAL A 1074 41.05 1.33 -30.83
C VAL A 1074 39.76 0.67 -30.31
N ILE A 1075 38.99 0.02 -31.19
CA ILE A 1075 37.73 -0.63 -30.85
C ILE A 1075 37.75 -2.06 -31.39
N ILE A 1076 37.74 -3.06 -30.50
CA ILE A 1076 37.75 -4.48 -30.83
C ILE A 1076 36.29 -4.94 -31.07
N PRO A 1077 35.91 -5.37 -32.29
CA PRO A 1077 34.55 -5.81 -32.58
C PRO A 1077 34.35 -7.26 -32.14
N PHE A 1078 33.33 -7.50 -31.32
CA PHE A 1078 32.91 -8.83 -30.88
C PHE A 1078 31.45 -9.12 -31.24
N GLU A 1079 31.12 -10.40 -31.33
CA GLU A 1079 29.75 -10.92 -31.32
C GLU A 1079 29.58 -11.89 -30.16
N LEU A 1080 28.43 -11.80 -29.49
CA LEU A 1080 28.00 -12.79 -28.52
C LEU A 1080 26.98 -13.71 -29.20
N ILE A 1081 27.29 -15.00 -29.34
CA ILE A 1081 26.41 -16.00 -29.97
C ILE A 1081 26.07 -17.08 -28.96
N LYS A 1082 24.85 -17.62 -29.02
CA LYS A 1082 24.44 -18.78 -28.22
C LYS A 1082 24.98 -20.04 -28.89
N LYS A 1083 25.60 -20.97 -28.17
CA LYS A 1083 26.29 -22.17 -28.71
C LYS A 1083 25.42 -23.18 -29.49
N ASP A 1084 24.13 -22.89 -29.68
CA ASP A 1084 23.17 -23.69 -30.45
C ASP A 1084 22.50 -22.90 -31.60
N GLU A 1085 22.87 -21.62 -31.83
CA GLU A 1085 22.33 -20.72 -32.88
C GLU A 1085 23.34 -20.51 -34.02
#